data_AF-A0A6A4PP79-F1
#
_entry.id   AF-A0A6A4PP79-F1
#
_cell.length_a   1.000
_cell.length_b   1.000
_cell.length_c   1.000
_cell.angle_alpha   90.00
_cell.angle_beta   90.00
_cell.angle_gamma   90.00
#
_symmetry.space_group_name_H-M   'P 1'
#
loop_
_entity.id
_entity.type
_entity.pdbx_description
1 polymer ?
#
loop_
_entity_poly.entity_id
_entity_poly.type
_entity_poly.pdbx_seq_one_letter_code
_entity_poly.pdbx_strand_id
1 'polypeptide(L)'
;MAIVFWSSLDVFGFRFLLFLTVMYGLMSMLTHSIIYMKFVTPLDHHAPLDRFSEARTVEHVRILSEEIDGRQEGRPGLKKAAEYIKGQLEIIQDRASSNLRVEIQENNVSGSFNMLFLGHNIALGYRNHTNIVMRISSADSKDTDPSVLINGHFDSPLGSPGAGDCGSCVGSMLEIARLIVDSGWVPYRPVIFLFNGAEELFMLGSHGFMKTHKWRDTIGAFINVEASGTGGLDLVCQSGPTSWPSDVYAEAAIYPMANSAAQDVFPVIPGDTDYRIFSEDYGNIPGLDIIFLLGGYFYHTSYDTIDGLIPGSIQARGENLFSIIKTFTKSSKLKNTYLTNSSGVTANAFNDERAIFSDYFSWFMVFYSRRVATVLHSIPIFVFIFMSFMRGRSHSWSAAFFDFTKGFLFHAFGTTLAIVLPVAFSILRLQFSTQAMNWFAHPCLAFVMFIPSSLVGLLIPRIIWRQIPLSQDVSIVKIPRQVLSDEARFWGAFGFYAILTLAYLVSGLSGGFMTFFTSISMLPAWISFCLSVKSFGRLSLRTTMSYILPLIPCVAYGVYFGGFLSQFVIEKMGMMGSLPPPYGYYVPDAIVASLVGILTGWCVGPLMPICDGWLARLSILQFLLHFTVFSLAISCQFFPYATSAPKRIVFQHTIRTSGSSQIMESTYDLSVTDSNSILFLFQHASEVAKELNVTSDFSIESAWASQRQDWIAIFPVSFLFSNSVKFSANKDDILKQYEFFPKLFVQNPYSNSEKGSRRVHLELHLGSLEEIWVTVLNITGPLSNWSFADNVLPGTETYGGGPQSYICRLSGPSDSNWTFWLEANSSEALRVDLAVLDQKLVGPAKRLKNLFPDWVDVTGYSSFMSSYIF
;
A
#
# COMPACT_ATOMS: atom_id res chain seq x y z
N MET A 1 0.86 -46.70 17.38
CA MET A 1 -0.53 -46.21 17.32
C MET A 1 -1.24 -46.71 18.57
N ALA A 2 -1.19 -45.96 19.67
CA ALA A 2 -1.89 -46.31 20.92
C ALA A 2 -3.15 -45.45 20.98
N ILE A 3 -4.32 -46.09 20.94
CA ILE A 3 -5.62 -45.43 21.04
C ILE A 3 -5.76 -44.93 22.47
N VAL A 4 -5.43 -43.66 22.70
CA VAL A 4 -5.67 -42.98 23.97
C VAL A 4 -7.18 -42.88 24.14
N PHE A 5 -7.72 -43.40 25.23
CA PHE A 5 -9.11 -43.15 25.62
C PHE A 5 -9.24 -41.66 25.97
N TRP A 6 -9.96 -40.89 25.15
CA TRP A 6 -10.20 -39.48 25.41
C TRP A 6 -11.09 -39.36 26.65
N SER A 7 -10.72 -38.50 27.60
CA SER A 7 -11.62 -38.22 28.72
C SER A 7 -12.90 -37.59 28.18
N SER A 8 -14.04 -37.75 28.88
CA SER A 8 -15.30 -37.10 28.48
C SER A 8 -15.14 -35.59 28.31
N LEU A 9 -14.29 -34.97 29.11
CA LEU A 9 -13.96 -33.56 29.04
C LEU A 9 -13.10 -33.20 27.81
N ASP A 10 -12.22 -34.08 27.33
CA ASP A 10 -11.51 -33.88 26.06
C ASP A 10 -12.49 -33.86 24.89
N VAL A 11 -13.47 -34.78 24.87
CA VAL A 11 -14.52 -34.80 23.82
C VAL A 11 -15.27 -33.48 23.77
N PHE A 12 -15.63 -32.90 24.92
CA PHE A 12 -16.25 -31.57 24.97
C PHE A 12 -15.33 -30.46 24.47
N GLY A 13 -14.04 -30.51 24.83
CA GLY A 13 -13.04 -29.55 24.36
C GLY A 13 -12.90 -29.55 22.83
N PHE A 14 -12.83 -30.73 22.20
CA PHE A 14 -12.76 -30.84 20.74
C PHE A 14 -14.06 -30.43 20.03
N ARG A 15 -15.24 -30.74 20.61
CA ARG A 15 -16.52 -30.23 20.09
C ARG A 15 -16.57 -28.71 20.13
N PHE A 16 -16.06 -28.10 21.19
CA PHE A 16 -16.00 -26.66 21.33
C PHE A 16 -14.99 -26.02 20.36
N LEU A 17 -13.82 -26.64 20.17
CA LEU A 17 -12.87 -26.22 19.13
C LEU A 17 -13.51 -26.25 17.74
N LEU A 18 -14.20 -27.34 17.39
CA LEU A 18 -14.94 -27.45 16.12
C LEU A 18 -16.01 -26.36 15.98
N PHE A 19 -16.76 -26.06 17.05
CA PHE A 19 -17.73 -24.95 17.05
C PHE A 19 -17.07 -23.61 16.70
N LEU A 20 -15.93 -23.29 17.34
CA LEU A 20 -15.18 -22.07 17.02
C LEU A 20 -14.69 -22.09 15.57
N THR A 21 -14.17 -23.21 15.08
CA THR A 21 -13.76 -23.35 13.67
C THR A 21 -14.90 -23.05 12.71
N VAL A 22 -16.11 -23.56 12.97
CA VAL A 22 -17.30 -23.29 12.14
C VAL A 22 -17.70 -21.81 12.23
N MET A 23 -17.70 -21.23 13.43
CA MET A 23 -18.03 -19.82 13.65
C MET A 23 -17.09 -18.91 12.85
N TYR A 24 -15.77 -19.10 12.98
CA TYR A 24 -14.77 -18.34 12.24
C TYR A 24 -14.85 -18.62 10.73
N GLY A 25 -15.12 -19.86 10.31
CA GLY A 25 -15.32 -20.20 8.91
C GLY A 25 -16.46 -19.41 8.27
N LEU A 26 -17.61 -19.30 8.94
CA LEU A 26 -18.74 -18.49 8.48
C LEU A 26 -18.40 -16.99 8.42
N MET A 27 -17.70 -16.47 9.43
CA MET A 27 -17.21 -15.09 9.43
C MET A 27 -16.25 -14.83 8.26
N SER A 28 -15.31 -15.75 8.00
CA SER A 28 -14.37 -15.65 6.88
C SER A 28 -15.07 -15.70 5.52
N MET A 29 -16.13 -16.51 5.37
CA MET A 29 -16.95 -16.52 4.15
C MET A 29 -17.65 -15.18 3.91
N LEU A 30 -18.23 -14.59 4.96
CA LEU A 30 -18.83 -13.25 4.90
C LEU A 30 -17.76 -12.21 4.53
N THR A 31 -16.64 -12.20 5.24
CA THR A 31 -15.50 -11.31 4.97
C THR A 31 -15.03 -11.41 3.51
N HIS A 32 -14.85 -12.63 2.99
CA HIS A 32 -14.49 -12.82 1.59
C HIS A 32 -15.54 -12.25 0.62
N SER A 33 -16.83 -12.40 0.93
CA SER A 33 -17.90 -11.81 0.12
C SER A 33 -17.85 -10.27 0.09
N ILE A 34 -17.50 -9.64 1.21
CA ILE A 34 -17.40 -8.17 1.32
C ILE A 34 -16.14 -7.64 0.62
N ILE A 35 -14.97 -8.23 0.94
CA ILE A 35 -13.67 -7.81 0.41
C ILE A 35 -13.61 -7.88 -1.12
N TYR A 36 -14.29 -8.86 -1.72
CA TYR A 36 -14.37 -9.05 -3.18
C TYR A 36 -15.68 -8.54 -3.78
N MET A 37 -16.35 -7.59 -3.13
CA MET A 37 -17.50 -6.84 -3.66
C MET A 37 -18.70 -7.66 -4.17
N LYS A 38 -18.85 -8.91 -3.72
CA LYS A 38 -19.93 -9.81 -4.20
C LYS A 38 -21.34 -9.35 -3.85
N PHE A 39 -21.47 -8.36 -2.97
CA PHE A 39 -22.76 -7.77 -2.58
C PHE A 39 -23.14 -6.55 -3.42
N VAL A 40 -22.23 -6.02 -4.25
CA VAL A 40 -22.47 -4.93 -5.20
C VAL A 40 -22.76 -5.55 -6.55
N THR A 41 -23.83 -5.10 -7.21
CA THR A 41 -24.19 -5.58 -8.55
C THR A 41 -23.69 -4.58 -9.59
N PRO A 42 -22.72 -4.95 -10.45
CA PRO A 42 -22.29 -4.12 -11.56
C PRO A 42 -23.45 -3.80 -12.51
N LEU A 43 -23.57 -2.54 -12.93
CA LEU A 43 -24.55 -2.16 -13.94
C LEU A 43 -23.98 -2.30 -15.35
N ASP A 44 -24.83 -2.74 -16.29
CA ASP A 44 -24.46 -2.96 -17.69
C ASP A 44 -24.41 -1.67 -18.52
N HIS A 45 -24.08 -1.78 -19.81
CA HIS A 45 -23.94 -0.63 -20.72
C HIS A 45 -25.26 0.12 -20.95
N HIS A 46 -26.40 -0.57 -20.81
CA HIS A 46 -27.75 -0.06 -21.02
C HIS A 46 -28.39 0.49 -19.74
N ALA A 47 -27.64 0.51 -18.64
CA ALA A 47 -28.07 1.15 -17.40
C ALA A 47 -28.52 2.59 -17.66
N PRO A 48 -29.57 3.08 -16.94
CA PRO A 48 -30.06 4.44 -17.09
C PRO A 48 -28.96 5.51 -17.05
N LEU A 49 -29.14 6.58 -17.83
CA LEU A 49 -28.13 7.65 -17.96
C LEU A 49 -27.90 8.43 -16.64
N ASP A 50 -28.88 8.42 -15.74
CA ASP A 50 -28.82 9.01 -14.40
C ASP A 50 -28.21 8.05 -13.35
N ARG A 51 -27.65 6.92 -13.78
CA ARG A 51 -26.90 5.96 -12.95
C ARG A 51 -25.46 5.82 -13.43
N PHE A 52 -24.56 5.57 -12.49
CA PHE A 52 -23.18 5.16 -12.81
C PHE A 52 -23.18 3.72 -13.33
N SER A 53 -22.43 3.41 -14.40
CA SER A 53 -22.29 2.06 -14.94
C SER A 53 -20.84 1.60 -14.94
N GLU A 54 -20.60 0.48 -14.26
CA GLU A 54 -19.32 -0.23 -14.33
C GLU A 54 -19.01 -0.70 -15.76
N ALA A 55 -19.98 -1.22 -16.52
CA ALA A 55 -19.71 -1.70 -17.87
C ALA A 55 -19.29 -0.58 -18.83
N ARG A 56 -19.90 0.61 -18.74
CA ARG A 56 -19.44 1.79 -19.51
C ARG A 56 -18.03 2.22 -19.09
N THR A 57 -17.75 2.17 -17.80
CA THR A 57 -16.42 2.47 -17.27
C THR A 57 -15.37 1.49 -17.80
N VAL A 58 -15.64 0.18 -17.74
CA VAL A 58 -14.75 -0.89 -18.22
C VAL A 58 -14.46 -0.75 -19.71
N GLU A 59 -15.39 -0.24 -20.52
CA GLU A 59 -15.12 0.05 -21.93
C GLU A 59 -14.05 1.14 -22.11
N HIS A 60 -14.08 2.19 -21.28
CA HIS A 60 -12.99 3.17 -21.26
C HIS A 60 -11.66 2.53 -20.83
N VAL A 61 -11.68 1.66 -19.82
CA VAL A 61 -10.48 0.93 -19.37
C VAL A 61 -9.90 0.09 -20.50
N ARG A 62 -10.75 -0.69 -21.19
CA ARG A 62 -10.36 -1.56 -22.31
C ARG A 62 -9.66 -0.78 -23.42
N ILE A 63 -10.20 0.38 -23.80
CA ILE A 63 -9.56 1.24 -24.80
C ILE A 63 -8.20 1.75 -24.31
N LEU A 64 -8.12 2.19 -23.06
CA LEU A 64 -6.90 2.75 -22.46
C LEU A 64 -5.79 1.70 -22.24
N SER A 65 -6.14 0.46 -21.89
CA SER A 65 -5.16 -0.58 -21.53
C SER A 65 -4.90 -1.61 -22.63
N GLU A 66 -5.84 -1.86 -23.55
CA GLU A 66 -5.69 -2.91 -24.57
C GLU A 66 -5.61 -2.38 -26.01
N GLU A 67 -6.43 -1.39 -26.37
CA GLU A 67 -6.43 -0.87 -27.75
C GLU A 67 -5.30 0.15 -27.98
N ILE A 68 -5.02 0.97 -26.97
CA ILE A 68 -3.91 1.92 -27.00
C ILE A 68 -2.64 1.18 -26.55
N ASP A 69 -1.69 1.00 -27.47
CA ASP A 69 -0.41 0.38 -27.18
C ASP A 69 0.47 1.27 -26.28
N GLY A 70 0.38 1.03 -24.97
CA GLY A 70 1.28 1.54 -23.93
C GLY A 70 1.12 3.02 -23.60
N ARG A 71 0.67 3.31 -22.37
CA ARG A 71 0.53 4.68 -21.85
C ARG A 71 1.71 5.09 -20.97
N GLN A 72 2.85 4.41 -21.09
CA GLN A 72 4.07 4.84 -20.42
C GLN A 72 4.58 6.16 -20.99
N GLU A 73 5.16 6.98 -20.12
CA GLU A 73 5.91 8.16 -20.53
C GLU A 73 6.96 7.82 -21.59
N GLY A 74 7.03 8.64 -22.64
CA GLY A 74 7.87 8.40 -23.83
C GLY A 74 7.24 7.52 -24.92
N ARG A 75 6.19 6.73 -24.65
CA ARG A 75 5.55 5.91 -25.69
C ARG A 75 4.46 6.68 -26.46
N PRO A 76 4.24 6.38 -27.76
CA PRO A 76 3.19 7.04 -28.54
C PRO A 76 1.77 6.85 -28.00
N GLY A 77 1.50 5.75 -27.28
CA GLY A 77 0.18 5.47 -26.72
C GLY A 77 -0.25 6.46 -25.65
N LEU A 78 0.68 7.06 -24.89
CA LEU A 78 0.34 8.11 -23.92
C LEU A 78 -0.36 9.31 -24.58
N LYS A 79 0.15 9.76 -25.73
CA LYS A 79 -0.48 10.84 -26.50
C LYS A 79 -1.86 10.44 -27.01
N LYS A 80 -2.01 9.21 -27.52
CA LYS A 80 -3.31 8.68 -27.96
C LYS A 80 -4.32 8.61 -26.81
N ALA A 81 -3.86 8.27 -25.60
CA ALA A 81 -4.71 8.27 -24.42
C ALA A 81 -5.20 9.68 -24.06
N ALA A 82 -4.32 10.69 -24.10
CA ALA A 82 -4.71 12.08 -23.91
C ALA A 82 -5.72 12.56 -24.96
N GLU A 83 -5.50 12.22 -26.24
CA GLU A 83 -6.42 12.51 -27.35
C GLU A 83 -7.78 11.83 -27.14
N TYR A 84 -7.78 10.57 -26.72
CA TYR A 84 -9.01 9.82 -26.42
C TYR A 84 -9.80 10.43 -25.26
N ILE A 85 -9.13 10.71 -24.13
CA ILE A 85 -9.75 11.32 -22.94
C ILE A 85 -10.37 12.66 -23.34
N LYS A 86 -9.62 13.53 -24.03
CA LYS A 86 -10.12 14.81 -24.50
C LYS A 86 -11.35 14.66 -25.41
N GLY A 87 -11.31 13.73 -26.37
CA GLY A 87 -12.45 13.45 -27.23
C GLY A 87 -13.70 12.98 -26.47
N GLN A 88 -13.53 12.14 -25.43
CA GLN A 88 -14.66 11.75 -24.56
C GLN A 88 -15.23 12.95 -23.79
N LEU A 89 -14.37 13.84 -23.29
CA LEU A 89 -14.81 15.05 -22.58
C LEU A 89 -15.56 16.01 -23.51
N GLU A 90 -15.12 16.17 -24.75
CA GLU A 90 -15.80 16.98 -25.78
C GLU A 90 -17.20 16.42 -26.08
N ILE A 91 -17.34 15.09 -26.23
CA ILE A 91 -18.65 14.43 -26.39
C ILE A 91 -19.56 14.65 -25.16
N ILE A 92 -19.00 14.71 -23.96
CA ILE A 92 -19.75 15.03 -22.74
C ILE A 92 -20.15 16.51 -22.75
N GLN A 93 -19.26 17.42 -23.14
CA GLN A 93 -19.54 18.85 -23.25
C GLN A 93 -20.68 19.16 -24.22
N ASP A 94 -20.72 18.50 -25.37
CA ASP A 94 -21.78 18.70 -26.39
C ASP A 94 -23.18 18.33 -25.90
N ARG A 95 -23.27 17.50 -24.86
CA ARG A 95 -24.54 17.09 -24.23
C ARG A 95 -24.94 17.96 -23.05
N ALA A 96 -24.11 18.94 -22.66
CA ALA A 96 -24.39 19.82 -21.54
C ALA A 96 -25.66 20.66 -21.75
N SER A 97 -26.55 20.63 -20.76
CA SER A 97 -27.72 21.51 -20.74
C SER A 97 -27.32 22.98 -20.57
N SER A 98 -28.22 23.91 -20.92
CA SER A 98 -27.99 25.36 -20.80
C SER A 98 -27.72 25.85 -19.37
N ASN A 99 -28.02 25.04 -18.36
CA ASN A 99 -27.78 25.36 -16.95
C ASN A 99 -26.36 25.00 -16.48
N LEU A 100 -25.59 24.30 -17.31
CA LEU A 100 -24.22 23.90 -17.03
C LEU A 100 -23.24 24.69 -17.89
N ARG A 101 -22.13 25.09 -17.29
CA ARG A 101 -20.94 25.56 -17.98
C ARG A 101 -19.86 24.48 -17.87
N VAL A 102 -19.48 23.94 -19.02
CA VAL A 102 -18.42 22.94 -19.17
C VAL A 102 -17.25 23.55 -19.91
N GLU A 103 -16.05 23.47 -19.33
CA GLU A 103 -14.81 23.99 -19.90
C GLU A 103 -13.76 22.89 -19.94
N ILE A 104 -13.09 22.70 -21.08
CA ILE A 104 -12.04 21.71 -21.26
C ILE A 104 -10.73 22.43 -21.58
N GLN A 105 -9.63 22.01 -20.94
CA GLN A 105 -8.29 22.51 -21.21
C GLN A 105 -7.32 21.34 -21.36
N GLU A 106 -6.38 21.51 -22.29
CA GLU A 106 -5.19 20.69 -22.40
C GLU A 106 -4.01 21.59 -22.02
N ASN A 107 -3.22 21.14 -21.04
CA ASN A 107 -2.12 21.92 -20.49
C ASN A 107 -0.83 21.11 -20.59
N ASN A 108 0.17 21.68 -21.26
CA ASN A 108 1.52 21.16 -21.23
C ASN A 108 2.28 21.81 -20.07
N VAL A 109 2.80 20.99 -19.18
CA VAL A 109 3.46 21.42 -17.95
C VAL A 109 4.95 21.10 -17.99
N SER A 110 5.74 22.03 -17.47
CA SER A 110 7.20 21.93 -17.34
C SER A 110 7.61 22.51 -15.98
N GLY A 111 8.65 21.97 -15.39
CA GLY A 111 9.09 22.41 -14.07
C GLY A 111 10.27 21.61 -13.54
N SER A 112 10.65 21.94 -12.31
CA SER A 112 11.61 21.13 -11.55
C SER A 112 11.42 21.34 -10.05
N PHE A 113 11.70 20.31 -9.26
CA PHE A 113 11.60 20.34 -7.81
C PHE A 113 12.47 19.27 -7.14
N ASN A 114 12.68 19.41 -5.84
CA ASN A 114 13.35 18.40 -5.02
C ASN A 114 12.31 17.62 -4.24
N MET A 115 12.55 16.32 -4.06
CA MET A 115 11.65 15.40 -3.37
C MET A 115 12.47 14.45 -2.50
N LEU A 116 11.98 14.17 -1.29
CA LEU A 116 12.40 13.00 -0.54
C LEU A 116 11.44 11.87 -0.90
N PHE A 117 11.95 10.81 -1.54
CA PHE A 117 11.14 9.70 -1.98
C PHE A 117 11.81 8.37 -1.61
N LEU A 118 11.06 7.48 -0.95
CA LEU A 118 11.57 6.20 -0.44
C LEU A 118 12.85 6.34 0.41
N GLY A 119 12.95 7.44 1.17
CA GLY A 119 14.11 7.75 2.01
C GLY A 119 15.33 8.32 1.27
N HIS A 120 15.21 8.59 -0.03
CA HIS A 120 16.29 9.11 -0.88
C HIS A 120 15.99 10.51 -1.40
N ASN A 121 17.01 11.35 -1.45
CA ASN A 121 16.96 12.70 -2.00
C ASN A 121 17.09 12.64 -3.52
N ILE A 122 16.10 13.17 -4.22
CA ILE A 122 16.11 13.29 -5.68
C ILE A 122 15.71 14.70 -6.10
N ALA A 123 16.31 15.17 -7.18
CA ALA A 123 15.76 16.26 -7.96
C ALA A 123 15.03 15.72 -9.18
N LEU A 124 13.97 16.40 -9.56
CA LEU A 124 13.12 16.08 -10.69
C LEU A 124 13.09 17.30 -11.60
N GLY A 125 13.43 17.11 -12.87
CA GLY A 125 13.29 18.11 -13.92
C GLY A 125 12.41 17.54 -15.03
N TYR A 126 11.44 18.30 -15.49
CA TYR A 126 10.51 17.79 -16.48
C TYR A 126 10.02 18.85 -17.45
N ARG A 127 9.63 18.42 -18.65
CA ARG A 127 9.11 19.32 -19.68
C ARG A 127 8.01 18.67 -20.51
N ASN A 128 7.02 19.48 -20.85
CA ASN A 128 5.97 19.15 -21.82
C ASN A 128 5.19 17.86 -21.50
N HIS A 129 4.93 17.58 -20.22
CA HIS A 129 3.94 16.55 -19.84
C HIS A 129 2.53 17.11 -20.02
N THR A 130 1.60 16.27 -20.46
CA THR A 130 0.23 16.69 -20.78
C THR A 130 -0.71 16.39 -19.62
N ASN A 131 -1.52 17.38 -19.25
CA ASN A 131 -2.69 17.21 -18.41
C ASN A 131 -3.95 17.55 -19.22
N ILE A 132 -5.01 16.76 -19.04
CA ILE A 132 -6.34 17.07 -19.57
C ILE A 132 -7.25 17.44 -18.40
N VAL A 133 -7.90 18.60 -18.50
CA VAL A 133 -8.68 19.18 -17.40
C VAL A 133 -10.08 19.49 -17.89
N MET A 134 -11.10 19.07 -17.14
CA MET A 134 -12.49 19.45 -17.36
C MET A 134 -13.03 20.16 -16.13
N ARG A 135 -13.72 21.29 -16.30
CA ARG A 135 -14.46 21.98 -15.24
C ARG A 135 -15.94 21.99 -15.56
N ILE A 136 -16.75 21.45 -14.65
CA ILE A 136 -18.21 21.45 -14.72
C ILE A 136 -18.73 22.36 -13.62
N SER A 137 -19.57 23.32 -13.99
CA SER A 137 -20.14 24.31 -13.06
C SER A 137 -21.55 24.70 -13.45
N SER A 138 -22.28 25.35 -12.54
CA SER A 138 -23.52 26.06 -12.92
C SER A 138 -23.19 27.19 -13.91
N ALA A 139 -24.12 27.50 -14.82
CA ALA A 139 -24.01 28.63 -15.74
C ALA A 139 -23.77 29.98 -15.03
N ASP A 140 -24.24 30.12 -13.79
CA ASP A 140 -24.07 31.34 -12.97
C ASP A 140 -22.75 31.37 -12.16
N SER A 141 -21.94 30.31 -12.24
CA SER A 141 -20.72 30.20 -11.45
C SER A 141 -19.62 31.14 -11.95
N LYS A 142 -18.90 31.74 -11.00
CA LYS A 142 -17.75 32.60 -11.27
C LYS A 142 -16.47 31.78 -11.42
N ASP A 143 -15.51 32.31 -12.17
CA ASP A 143 -14.20 31.67 -12.35
C ASP A 143 -13.40 31.56 -11.05
N THR A 144 -13.74 32.35 -10.03
CA THR A 144 -13.08 32.38 -8.71
C THR A 144 -13.80 31.53 -7.66
N ASP A 145 -14.90 30.86 -8.01
CA ASP A 145 -15.66 30.06 -7.05
C ASP A 145 -14.85 28.85 -6.55
N PRO A 146 -14.92 28.54 -5.24
CA PRO A 146 -14.26 27.37 -4.68
C PRO A 146 -14.75 26.10 -5.34
N SER A 147 -13.80 25.26 -5.75
CA SER A 147 -14.04 24.07 -6.56
C SER A 147 -13.58 22.81 -5.82
N VAL A 148 -14.20 21.69 -6.18
CA VAL A 148 -13.77 20.34 -5.76
C VAL A 148 -12.95 19.75 -6.90
N LEU A 149 -11.71 19.33 -6.62
CA LEU A 149 -10.84 18.64 -7.58
C LEU A 149 -11.04 17.12 -7.47
N ILE A 150 -11.19 16.44 -8.60
CA ILE A 150 -11.14 14.99 -8.73
C ILE A 150 -9.92 14.68 -9.61
N ASN A 151 -8.92 14.03 -9.02
CA ASN A 151 -7.65 13.70 -9.66
C ASN A 151 -7.55 12.20 -9.93
N GLY A 152 -6.93 11.85 -11.06
CA GLY A 152 -6.47 10.50 -11.36
C GLY A 152 -5.54 10.54 -12.57
N HIS A 153 -4.48 9.73 -12.55
CA HIS A 153 -3.46 9.78 -13.58
C HIS A 153 -3.79 8.86 -14.77
N PHE A 154 -3.33 9.22 -15.97
CA PHE A 154 -3.61 8.46 -17.19
C PHE A 154 -2.37 7.84 -17.85
N ASP A 155 -1.18 8.09 -17.33
CA ASP A 155 0.01 7.30 -17.67
C ASP A 155 -0.04 5.92 -17.02
N SER A 156 0.86 5.03 -17.45
CA SER A 156 1.02 3.68 -16.89
C SER A 156 2.49 3.39 -16.58
N PRO A 157 2.79 2.47 -15.64
CA PRO A 157 4.16 2.15 -15.26
C PRO A 157 4.86 1.30 -16.33
N LEU A 158 6.19 1.20 -16.22
CA LEU A 158 7.02 0.42 -17.15
C LEU A 158 6.50 -1.01 -17.32
N GLY A 159 6.15 -1.37 -18.56
CA GLY A 159 5.73 -2.73 -18.92
C GLY A 159 4.32 -3.13 -18.47
N SER A 160 3.56 -2.25 -17.83
CA SER A 160 2.19 -2.49 -17.40
C SER A 160 1.16 -1.90 -18.37
N PRO A 161 0.09 -2.61 -18.76
CA PRO A 161 -1.05 -2.04 -19.48
C PRO A 161 -1.86 -1.03 -18.63
N GLY A 162 -1.85 -1.19 -17.31
CA GLY A 162 -2.45 -0.25 -16.37
C GLY A 162 -3.98 -0.27 -16.34
N ALA A 163 -4.61 -1.45 -16.42
CA ALA A 163 -6.07 -1.56 -16.39
C ALA A 163 -6.63 -1.18 -15.01
N GLY A 164 -6.07 -1.72 -13.93
CA GLY A 164 -6.27 -1.22 -12.58
C GLY A 164 -5.66 0.16 -12.42
N ASP A 165 -4.36 0.26 -12.73
CA ASP A 165 -3.46 1.39 -12.41
C ASP A 165 -3.04 2.24 -13.63
N CYS A 166 -3.66 3.38 -13.91
CA CYS A 166 -4.93 3.88 -13.35
C CYS A 166 -6.02 3.97 -14.42
N GLY A 167 -6.08 2.99 -15.34
CA GLY A 167 -7.15 2.90 -16.34
C GLY A 167 -8.53 2.92 -15.69
N SER A 168 -8.69 2.19 -14.58
CA SER A 168 -9.91 2.15 -13.76
C SER A 168 -10.30 3.52 -13.18
N CYS A 169 -9.32 4.35 -12.85
CA CYS A 169 -9.47 5.67 -12.26
C CYS A 169 -9.97 6.65 -13.32
N VAL A 170 -9.26 6.70 -14.46
CA VAL A 170 -9.63 7.52 -15.63
C VAL A 170 -11.01 7.14 -16.13
N GLY A 171 -11.30 5.85 -16.30
CA GLY A 171 -12.60 5.37 -16.73
C GLY A 171 -13.71 5.78 -15.77
N SER A 172 -13.48 5.65 -14.45
CA SER A 172 -14.45 6.06 -13.43
C SER A 172 -14.71 7.57 -13.50
N MET A 173 -13.66 8.39 -13.65
CA MET A 173 -13.78 9.83 -13.76
C MET A 173 -14.54 10.27 -15.02
N LEU A 174 -14.32 9.61 -16.16
CA LEU A 174 -15.08 9.85 -17.39
C LEU A 174 -16.57 9.53 -17.22
N GLU A 175 -16.91 8.38 -16.64
CA GLU A 175 -18.31 8.00 -16.38
C GLU A 175 -18.97 8.91 -15.35
N ILE A 176 -18.23 9.42 -14.35
CA ILE A 176 -18.74 10.41 -13.40
C ILE A 176 -18.99 11.75 -14.09
N ALA A 177 -18.05 12.24 -14.90
CA ALA A 177 -18.24 13.48 -15.66
C ALA A 177 -19.47 13.39 -16.57
N ARG A 178 -19.63 12.26 -17.27
CA ARG A 178 -20.83 11.92 -18.05
C ARG A 178 -22.08 11.96 -17.18
N LEU A 179 -22.06 11.28 -16.04
CA LEU A 179 -23.20 11.19 -15.13
C LEU A 179 -23.64 12.56 -14.58
N ILE A 180 -22.69 13.45 -14.27
CA ILE A 180 -23.01 14.82 -13.85
C ILE A 180 -23.79 15.54 -14.95
N VAL A 181 -23.33 15.48 -16.20
CA VAL A 181 -23.98 16.14 -17.33
C VAL A 181 -25.34 15.53 -17.66
N ASP A 182 -25.43 14.21 -17.74
CA ASP A 182 -26.63 13.52 -18.23
C ASP A 182 -27.72 13.37 -17.16
N SER A 183 -27.40 13.40 -15.87
CA SER A 183 -28.39 13.24 -14.78
C SER A 183 -29.28 14.47 -14.54
N GLY A 184 -28.98 15.60 -15.18
CA GLY A 184 -29.65 16.88 -14.93
C GLY A 184 -29.29 17.53 -13.58
N TRP A 185 -28.32 16.98 -12.84
CA TRP A 185 -27.82 17.57 -11.60
C TRP A 185 -26.90 18.77 -11.91
N VAL A 186 -27.19 19.91 -11.28
CA VAL A 186 -26.32 21.10 -11.35
C VAL A 186 -25.49 21.20 -10.07
N PRO A 187 -24.15 21.21 -10.15
CA PRO A 187 -23.31 21.23 -8.96
C PRO A 187 -23.37 22.60 -8.26
N TYR A 188 -23.48 22.58 -6.92
CA TYR A 188 -23.53 23.80 -6.09
C TYR A 188 -22.25 24.63 -6.15
N ARG A 189 -21.13 23.96 -6.41
CA ARG A 189 -19.78 24.51 -6.56
C ARG A 189 -19.10 23.78 -7.71
N PRO A 190 -18.19 24.42 -8.47
CA PRO A 190 -17.56 23.76 -9.60
C PRO A 190 -16.85 22.47 -9.21
N VAL A 191 -16.88 21.50 -10.13
CA VAL A 191 -16.12 20.26 -10.04
C VAL A 191 -15.08 20.29 -11.15
N ILE A 192 -13.82 20.07 -10.79
CA ILE A 192 -12.69 19.99 -11.72
C ILE A 192 -12.25 18.53 -11.78
N PHE A 193 -12.22 17.95 -12.97
CA PHE A 193 -11.58 16.67 -13.24
C PHE A 193 -10.20 16.95 -13.82
N LEU A 194 -9.16 16.43 -13.17
CA LEU A 194 -7.78 16.50 -13.61
C LEU A 194 -7.31 15.09 -13.96
N PHE A 195 -7.15 14.84 -15.25
CA PHE A 195 -6.48 13.66 -15.78
C PHE A 195 -5.02 14.06 -15.99
N ASN A 196 -4.17 13.79 -15.02
CA ASN A 196 -2.76 14.18 -15.06
C ASN A 196 -1.87 13.08 -15.67
N GLY A 197 -0.81 13.51 -16.34
CA GLY A 197 0.24 12.62 -16.84
C GLY A 197 1.41 12.49 -15.84
N ALA A 198 2.33 11.59 -16.14
CA ALA A 198 3.60 11.39 -15.43
C ALA A 198 3.47 11.24 -13.89
N GLU A 199 2.45 10.55 -13.40
CA GLU A 199 2.39 10.15 -11.98
C GLU A 199 3.49 9.12 -11.69
N GLU A 200 3.66 8.14 -12.60
CA GLU A 200 4.59 7.01 -12.46
C GLU A 200 6.07 7.43 -12.54
N LEU A 201 6.29 8.71 -12.84
CA LEU A 201 7.59 9.39 -12.78
C LEU A 201 7.67 10.38 -11.61
N PHE A 202 6.94 10.10 -10.54
CA PHE A 202 6.87 10.84 -9.28
C PHE A 202 6.07 12.14 -9.38
N MET A 203 4.78 12.00 -9.74
CA MET A 203 3.75 13.05 -9.64
C MET A 203 4.06 14.33 -10.42
N LEU A 204 4.72 14.22 -11.58
CA LEU A 204 5.21 15.38 -12.33
C LEU A 204 4.06 16.21 -12.92
N GLY A 205 2.99 15.55 -13.39
CA GLY A 205 1.82 16.22 -13.96
C GLY A 205 1.02 17.01 -12.92
N SER A 206 0.76 16.44 -11.74
CA SER A 206 0.04 17.13 -10.67
C SER A 206 0.86 18.29 -10.09
N HIS A 207 2.18 18.14 -9.93
CA HIS A 207 3.06 19.25 -9.57
C HIS A 207 3.00 20.38 -10.62
N GLY A 208 3.07 20.02 -11.90
CA GLY A 208 2.93 20.96 -13.01
C GLY A 208 1.60 21.72 -12.99
N PHE A 209 0.49 21.04 -12.70
CA PHE A 209 -0.82 21.65 -12.52
C PHE A 209 -0.81 22.67 -11.36
N MET A 210 -0.28 22.28 -10.20
CA MET A 210 -0.21 23.13 -9.01
C MET A 210 0.71 24.34 -9.14
N LYS A 211 1.63 24.34 -10.12
CA LYS A 211 2.51 25.48 -10.42
C LYS A 211 1.93 26.42 -11.47
N THR A 212 1.20 25.91 -12.46
CA THR A 212 0.93 26.67 -13.70
C THR A 212 -0.54 26.85 -14.03
N HIS A 213 -1.44 26.01 -13.51
CA HIS A 213 -2.83 26.00 -13.96
C HIS A 213 -3.65 27.13 -13.34
N LYS A 214 -4.44 27.85 -14.14
CA LYS A 214 -5.24 29.01 -13.68
C LYS A 214 -6.27 28.69 -12.58
N TRP A 215 -6.77 27.46 -12.54
CA TRP A 215 -7.76 27.02 -11.54
C TRP A 215 -7.14 26.49 -10.24
N ARG A 216 -5.80 26.35 -10.15
CA ARG A 216 -5.12 25.82 -8.96
C ARG A 216 -5.52 26.56 -7.67
N ASP A 217 -5.70 27.88 -7.77
CA ASP A 217 -5.99 28.76 -6.63
C ASP A 217 -7.47 28.69 -6.18
N THR A 218 -8.34 28.04 -6.97
CA THR A 218 -9.77 27.87 -6.67
C THR A 218 -10.08 26.57 -5.95
N ILE A 219 -9.12 25.66 -5.81
CA ILE A 219 -9.37 24.34 -5.24
C ILE A 219 -9.50 24.47 -3.72
N GLY A 220 -10.68 24.11 -3.21
CA GLY A 220 -10.97 24.11 -1.78
C GLY A 220 -10.95 22.73 -1.14
N ALA A 221 -11.09 21.69 -1.94
CA ALA A 221 -10.91 20.30 -1.52
C ALA A 221 -10.60 19.42 -2.72
N PHE A 222 -10.05 18.24 -2.49
CA PHE A 222 -9.81 17.27 -3.56
C PHE A 222 -10.12 15.82 -3.17
N ILE A 223 -10.31 14.98 -4.18
CA ILE A 223 -10.35 13.53 -4.09
C ILE A 223 -9.33 13.00 -5.10
N ASN A 224 -8.31 12.31 -4.62
CA ASN A 224 -7.39 11.54 -5.45
C ASN A 224 -7.93 10.12 -5.60
N VAL A 225 -8.06 9.65 -6.84
CA VAL A 225 -8.53 8.31 -7.18
C VAL A 225 -7.36 7.52 -7.73
N GLU A 226 -7.01 6.43 -7.04
CA GLU A 226 -5.79 5.68 -7.27
C GLU A 226 -6.03 4.16 -7.29
N ALA A 227 -5.07 3.39 -7.78
CA ALA A 227 -5.09 1.94 -7.74
C ALA A 227 -3.70 1.36 -7.47
N SER A 228 -3.55 0.66 -6.34
CA SER A 228 -2.39 -0.19 -6.05
C SER A 228 -2.68 -1.69 -6.27
N GLY A 229 -3.64 -1.97 -7.16
CA GLY A 229 -4.21 -3.27 -7.46
C GLY A 229 -5.42 -3.17 -8.38
N THR A 230 -6.12 -4.28 -8.62
CA THR A 230 -7.17 -4.38 -9.64
C THR A 230 -8.60 -4.27 -9.09
N GLY A 231 -8.77 -4.08 -7.78
CA GLY A 231 -10.09 -3.82 -7.19
C GLY A 231 -10.21 -4.21 -5.72
N GLY A 232 -11.35 -4.79 -5.37
CA GLY A 232 -11.75 -5.06 -4.00
C GLY A 232 -12.33 -3.81 -3.32
N LEU A 233 -11.88 -3.53 -2.10
CA LEU A 233 -12.22 -2.32 -1.36
C LEU A 233 -11.53 -1.08 -1.97
N ASP A 234 -12.30 -0.02 -2.21
CA ASP A 234 -11.83 1.31 -2.62
C ASP A 234 -11.57 2.16 -1.37
N LEU A 235 -10.45 1.87 -0.72
CA LEU A 235 -10.19 2.31 0.65
C LEU A 235 -9.75 3.77 0.69
N VAL A 236 -10.34 4.56 1.58
CA VAL A 236 -9.77 5.84 2.01
C VAL A 236 -8.51 5.57 2.85
N CYS A 237 -7.35 5.70 2.22
CA CYS A 237 -6.04 5.45 2.81
C CYS A 237 -5.51 6.66 3.57
N GLN A 238 -5.75 7.85 3.02
CA GLN A 238 -5.27 9.11 3.57
C GLN A 238 -6.39 10.15 3.56
N SER A 239 -6.41 10.99 4.59
CA SER A 239 -7.29 12.15 4.67
C SER A 239 -6.62 13.24 5.47
N GLY A 240 -6.64 14.46 4.95
CA GLY A 240 -5.93 15.57 5.57
C GLY A 240 -5.75 16.75 4.62
N PRO A 241 -5.11 17.83 5.08
CA PRO A 241 -4.58 18.03 6.43
C PRO A 241 -5.67 18.24 7.52
N THR A 242 -6.91 18.58 7.13
CA THR A 242 -8.05 18.73 8.06
C THR A 242 -8.97 17.50 8.04
N SER A 243 -9.79 17.29 9.08
CA SER A 243 -10.66 16.11 9.22
C SER A 243 -12.00 16.17 8.48
N TRP A 244 -12.40 17.33 7.96
CA TRP A 244 -13.73 17.47 7.36
C TRP A 244 -13.95 16.71 6.04
N PRO A 245 -12.94 16.40 5.20
CA PRO A 245 -13.11 15.47 4.09
C PRO A 245 -13.57 14.09 4.57
N SER A 246 -13.03 13.59 5.69
CA SER A 246 -13.46 12.31 6.28
C SER A 246 -14.90 12.37 6.80
N ASP A 247 -15.31 13.52 7.34
CA ASP A 247 -16.68 13.79 7.80
C ASP A 247 -17.67 13.73 6.63
N VAL A 248 -17.33 14.35 5.50
CA VAL A 248 -18.10 14.27 4.25
C VAL A 248 -18.18 12.84 3.73
N TYR A 249 -17.07 12.10 3.75
CA TYR A 249 -17.08 10.69 3.35
C TYR A 249 -18.01 9.86 4.25
N ALA A 250 -17.92 10.05 5.57
CA ALA A 250 -18.75 9.33 6.53
C ALA A 250 -20.25 9.63 6.40
N GLU A 251 -20.61 10.85 5.99
CA GLU A 251 -22.01 11.24 5.72
C GLU A 251 -22.54 10.67 4.40
N ALA A 252 -21.70 10.61 3.36
CA ALA A 252 -22.18 10.47 1.98
C ALA A 252 -21.87 9.12 1.30
N ALA A 253 -20.89 8.35 1.78
CA ALA A 253 -20.51 7.08 1.15
C ALA A 253 -21.67 6.06 1.19
N ILE A 254 -22.01 5.52 0.01
CA ILE A 254 -23.06 4.49 -0.15
C ILE A 254 -22.52 3.14 0.31
N TYR A 255 -21.27 2.84 -0.06
CA TYR A 255 -20.51 1.66 0.32
C TYR A 255 -19.26 2.11 1.07
N PRO A 256 -19.36 2.44 2.37
CA PRO A 256 -18.24 3.01 3.09
C PRO A 256 -17.03 2.07 3.16
N MET A 257 -15.86 2.55 2.75
CA MET A 257 -14.61 1.81 2.72
C MET A 257 -13.51 2.73 3.21
N ALA A 258 -13.33 2.82 4.52
CA ALA A 258 -12.40 3.79 5.09
C ALA A 258 -11.94 3.33 6.47
N ASN A 259 -10.65 3.48 6.75
CA ASN A 259 -10.10 3.08 8.04
C ASN A 259 -8.91 3.94 8.45
N SER A 260 -9.02 4.64 9.58
CA SER A 260 -7.96 5.51 10.08
C SER A 260 -6.68 4.77 10.48
N ALA A 261 -6.73 3.44 10.68
CA ALA A 261 -5.52 2.63 10.86
C ALA A 261 -4.70 2.51 9.57
N ALA A 262 -5.33 2.61 8.38
CA ALA A 262 -4.60 2.63 7.12
C ALA A 262 -3.71 3.88 7.02
N GLN A 263 -4.23 5.03 7.44
CA GLN A 263 -3.48 6.29 7.47
C GLN A 263 -2.27 6.26 8.42
N ASP A 264 -2.32 5.48 9.49
CA ASP A 264 -1.18 5.29 10.40
C ASP A 264 -0.06 4.43 9.77
N VAL A 265 -0.41 3.54 8.84
CA VAL A 265 0.50 2.57 8.21
C VAL A 265 0.96 3.04 6.83
N PHE A 266 0.21 3.92 6.16
CA PHE A 266 0.55 4.39 4.82
C PHE A 266 1.99 4.91 4.69
N PRO A 267 2.54 5.72 5.64
CA PRO A 267 3.91 6.24 5.52
C PRO A 267 5.03 5.19 5.56
N VAL A 268 4.74 3.94 5.94
CA VAL A 268 5.72 2.82 5.91
C VAL A 268 5.53 1.90 4.70
N ILE A 269 4.53 2.14 3.86
CA ILE A 269 4.38 1.45 2.57
C ILE A 269 5.31 2.13 1.56
N PRO A 270 6.13 1.38 0.80
CA PRO A 270 7.00 1.96 -0.23
C PRO A 270 6.16 2.39 -1.45
N GLY A 271 5.64 3.61 -1.41
CA GLY A 271 4.84 4.22 -2.48
C GLY A 271 4.30 5.57 -2.01
N ASP A 272 3.84 6.37 -2.95
CA ASP A 272 3.21 7.67 -2.70
C ASP A 272 2.25 7.95 -3.87
N THR A 273 1.42 8.98 -3.79
CA THR A 273 0.44 9.30 -4.85
C THR A 273 0.40 10.80 -5.09
N ASP A 274 -0.32 11.24 -6.13
CA ASP A 274 -0.62 12.65 -6.36
C ASP A 274 -1.23 13.38 -5.14
N TYR A 275 -1.85 12.64 -4.20
CA TYR A 275 -2.33 13.18 -2.93
C TYR A 275 -1.28 14.04 -2.23
N ARG A 276 -0.01 13.62 -2.22
CA ARG A 276 1.07 14.35 -1.56
C ARG A 276 1.26 15.74 -2.14
N ILE A 277 1.18 15.90 -3.46
CA ILE A 277 1.35 17.19 -4.12
C ILE A 277 0.25 18.16 -3.68
N PHE A 278 -1.00 17.70 -3.62
CA PHE A 278 -2.13 18.54 -3.24
C PHE A 278 -2.24 18.79 -1.73
N SER A 279 -1.99 17.79 -0.90
CA SER A 279 -2.19 17.87 0.56
C SER A 279 -0.94 18.37 1.31
N GLU A 280 0.27 18.09 0.83
CA GLU A 280 1.49 18.26 1.64
C GLU A 280 2.47 19.21 0.99
N ASP A 281 3.06 18.83 -0.15
CA ASP A 281 4.24 19.51 -0.69
C ASP A 281 3.91 20.90 -1.28
N TYR A 282 2.74 21.09 -1.91
CA TYR A 282 2.44 22.31 -2.68
C TYR A 282 1.07 22.95 -2.42
N GLY A 283 0.05 22.17 -2.06
CA GLY A 283 -1.31 22.69 -1.94
C GLY A 283 -1.78 23.01 -0.52
N ASN A 284 -1.42 22.19 0.48
CA ASN A 284 -2.07 22.20 1.80
C ASN A 284 -3.62 22.16 1.70
N ILE A 285 -4.14 21.47 0.69
CA ILE A 285 -5.56 21.39 0.38
C ILE A 285 -6.17 20.20 1.13
N PRO A 286 -7.34 20.34 1.78
CA PRO A 286 -8.01 19.21 2.41
C PRO A 286 -8.56 18.22 1.38
N GLY A 287 -8.22 16.94 1.49
CA GLY A 287 -8.69 15.93 0.55
C GLY A 287 -8.72 14.51 1.09
N LEU A 288 -9.09 13.60 0.19
CA LEU A 288 -9.15 12.16 0.38
C LEU A 288 -8.27 11.46 -0.65
N ASP A 289 -7.53 10.44 -0.23
CA ASP A 289 -6.84 9.50 -1.12
C ASP A 289 -7.60 8.17 -1.11
N ILE A 290 -8.22 7.81 -2.22
CA ILE A 290 -9.09 6.64 -2.34
C ILE A 290 -8.45 5.64 -3.31
N ILE A 291 -8.10 4.46 -2.80
CA ILE A 291 -7.20 3.53 -3.49
C ILE A 291 -7.80 2.12 -3.56
N PHE A 292 -7.78 1.51 -4.74
CA PHE A 292 -7.91 0.04 -4.83
C PHE A 292 -6.66 -0.62 -4.26
N LEU A 293 -6.80 -1.31 -3.13
CA LEU A 293 -5.64 -1.91 -2.45
C LEU A 293 -5.45 -3.41 -2.72
N LEU A 294 -6.47 -4.11 -3.24
CA LEU A 294 -6.39 -5.55 -3.49
C LEU A 294 -6.14 -5.85 -4.96
N GLY A 295 -5.57 -7.01 -5.24
CA GLY A 295 -5.02 -7.34 -6.56
C GLY A 295 -3.58 -6.84 -6.72
N GLY A 296 -2.86 -6.63 -5.60
CA GLY A 296 -1.47 -6.18 -5.58
C GLY A 296 -0.49 -7.13 -6.27
N TYR A 297 -0.89 -8.37 -6.59
CA TYR A 297 -0.14 -9.28 -7.44
C TYR A 297 0.11 -8.70 -8.85
N PHE A 298 -0.88 -7.99 -9.40
CA PHE A 298 -0.86 -7.46 -10.76
C PHE A 298 -0.31 -6.04 -10.86
N TYR A 299 -0.34 -5.30 -9.74
CA TYR A 299 0.17 -3.92 -9.66
C TYR A 299 1.58 -3.80 -10.24
N HIS A 300 1.80 -2.90 -11.20
CA HIS A 300 3.07 -2.68 -11.89
C HIS A 300 3.62 -3.93 -12.61
N THR A 301 2.74 -4.76 -13.17
CA THR A 301 3.12 -5.95 -13.96
C THR A 301 2.43 -5.98 -15.32
N SER A 302 2.90 -6.80 -16.25
CA SER A 302 2.23 -7.00 -17.54
C SER A 302 0.84 -7.65 -17.43
N TYR A 303 0.48 -8.17 -16.25
CA TYR A 303 -0.79 -8.80 -15.96
C TYR A 303 -1.87 -7.83 -15.42
N ASP A 304 -1.56 -6.53 -15.25
CA ASP A 304 -2.56 -5.51 -14.93
C ASP A 304 -3.48 -5.22 -16.14
N THR A 305 -4.39 -6.15 -16.38
CA THR A 305 -5.29 -6.23 -17.54
C THR A 305 -6.74 -6.23 -17.07
N ILE A 306 -7.68 -6.05 -18.00
CA ILE A 306 -9.12 -5.99 -17.67
C ILE A 306 -9.62 -7.27 -17.01
N ASP A 307 -9.01 -8.42 -17.33
CA ASP A 307 -9.35 -9.73 -16.75
C ASP A 307 -9.07 -9.80 -15.25
N GLY A 308 -8.16 -8.95 -14.75
CA GLY A 308 -7.83 -8.84 -13.33
C GLY A 308 -8.82 -7.99 -12.53
N LEU A 309 -9.67 -7.21 -13.19
CA LEU A 309 -10.61 -6.31 -12.51
C LEU A 309 -11.65 -7.09 -11.72
N ILE A 310 -11.87 -6.69 -10.46
CA ILE A 310 -12.87 -7.34 -9.60
C ILE A 310 -14.25 -6.72 -9.85
N PRO A 311 -15.24 -7.52 -10.31
CA PRO A 311 -16.57 -6.99 -10.57
C PRO A 311 -17.21 -6.39 -9.32
N GLY A 312 -17.83 -5.23 -9.48
CA GLY A 312 -18.53 -4.50 -8.41
C GLY A 312 -17.65 -3.46 -7.72
N SER A 313 -16.33 -3.56 -7.82
CA SER A 313 -15.40 -2.57 -7.24
C SER A 313 -15.51 -1.22 -7.92
N ILE A 314 -15.55 -1.20 -9.25
CA ILE A 314 -15.71 0.04 -10.04
C ILE A 314 -17.12 0.61 -9.83
N GLN A 315 -18.16 -0.22 -9.77
CA GLN A 315 -19.52 0.23 -9.45
C GLN A 315 -19.58 0.90 -8.08
N ALA A 316 -18.97 0.29 -7.05
CA ALA A 316 -18.94 0.83 -5.70
C ALA A 316 -18.18 2.17 -5.64
N ARG A 317 -17.01 2.24 -6.30
CA ARG A 317 -16.22 3.46 -6.49
C ARG A 317 -17.08 4.57 -7.10
N GLY A 318 -17.71 4.32 -8.24
CA GLY A 318 -18.49 5.33 -8.94
C GLY A 318 -19.69 5.84 -8.15
N GLU A 319 -20.46 4.94 -7.51
CA GLU A 319 -21.60 5.34 -6.69
C GLU A 319 -21.16 6.16 -5.46
N ASN A 320 -20.07 5.77 -4.80
CA ASN A 320 -19.47 6.55 -3.72
C ASN A 320 -19.00 7.92 -4.21
N LEU A 321 -18.16 7.97 -5.25
CA LEU A 321 -17.60 9.22 -5.77
C LEU A 321 -18.71 10.20 -6.13
N PHE A 322 -19.74 9.76 -6.85
CA PHE A 322 -20.85 10.65 -7.22
C PHE A 322 -21.59 11.21 -6.00
N SER A 323 -21.87 10.38 -5.00
CA SER A 323 -22.53 10.80 -3.75
C SER A 323 -21.66 11.79 -2.97
N ILE A 324 -20.37 11.48 -2.82
CA ILE A 324 -19.41 12.28 -2.06
C ILE A 324 -19.15 13.63 -2.74
N ILE A 325 -19.02 13.68 -4.08
CA ILE A 325 -18.89 14.92 -4.86
C ILE A 325 -20.08 15.86 -4.63
N LYS A 326 -21.31 15.32 -4.60
CA LYS A 326 -22.51 16.11 -4.29
C LYS A 326 -22.43 16.75 -2.90
N THR A 327 -21.95 16.01 -1.91
CA THR A 327 -21.83 16.50 -0.54
C THR A 327 -20.68 17.51 -0.39
N PHE A 328 -19.52 17.27 -1.03
CA PHE A 328 -18.41 18.24 -1.06
C PHE A 328 -18.84 19.58 -1.67
N THR A 329 -19.51 19.55 -2.83
CA THR A 329 -19.94 20.78 -3.50
C THR A 329 -20.99 21.57 -2.69
N LYS A 330 -21.76 20.91 -1.84
CA LYS A 330 -22.74 21.54 -0.94
C LYS A 330 -22.11 22.08 0.36
N SER A 331 -20.93 21.59 0.74
CA SER A 331 -20.32 21.88 2.04
C SER A 331 -19.96 23.36 2.20
N SER A 332 -20.36 23.97 3.32
CA SER A 332 -19.94 25.32 3.70
C SER A 332 -18.47 25.43 4.10
N LYS A 333 -17.80 24.28 4.30
CA LYS A 333 -16.36 24.22 4.61
C LYS A 333 -15.48 24.37 3.36
N LEU A 334 -16.04 24.19 2.16
CA LEU A 334 -15.32 24.36 0.89
C LEU A 334 -14.99 25.84 0.64
N LYS A 335 -13.71 26.21 0.71
CA LYS A 335 -13.20 27.58 0.55
C LYS A 335 -11.91 27.59 -0.25
N ASN A 336 -11.60 28.69 -0.94
CA ASN A 336 -10.35 28.83 -1.69
C ASN A 336 -9.15 28.79 -0.73
N THR A 337 -8.39 27.70 -0.75
CA THR A 337 -7.29 27.45 0.20
C THR A 337 -6.19 28.52 0.11
N TYR A 338 -5.83 28.95 -1.10
CA TYR A 338 -4.79 29.97 -1.33
C TYR A 338 -5.15 31.36 -0.80
N LEU A 339 -6.44 31.73 -0.78
CA LEU A 339 -6.90 33.00 -0.19
C LEU A 339 -6.88 32.97 1.34
N THR A 340 -7.04 31.79 1.95
CA THR A 340 -6.97 31.64 3.42
C THR A 340 -5.55 31.63 3.97
N ASN A 341 -4.55 31.19 3.21
CA ASN A 341 -3.14 31.15 3.65
C ASN A 341 -2.46 32.53 3.67
N SER A 342 -2.98 33.52 2.93
CA SER A 342 -2.49 34.91 2.97
C SER A 342 -2.98 35.70 4.18
N SER A 343 -4.06 35.25 4.82
CA SER A 343 -4.55 35.76 6.10
C SER A 343 -4.04 34.86 7.23
N GLY A 344 -2.90 35.21 7.84
CA GLY A 344 -2.24 34.48 8.94
C GLY A 344 -3.04 34.29 10.24
N VAL A 345 -4.36 34.43 10.20
CA VAL A 345 -5.29 34.36 11.33
C VAL A 345 -6.09 33.04 11.35
N THR A 346 -6.11 32.26 10.25
CA THR A 346 -6.90 31.01 10.16
C THR A 346 -6.10 29.71 10.27
N ALA A 347 -4.76 29.77 10.35
CA ALA A 347 -3.94 28.57 10.61
C ALA A 347 -4.28 27.88 11.95
N ASN A 348 -4.81 28.64 12.92
CA ASN A 348 -5.25 28.09 14.21
C ASN A 348 -6.73 27.65 14.25
N ALA A 349 -7.53 27.96 13.23
CA ALA A 349 -8.98 27.68 13.23
C ALA A 349 -9.33 26.27 12.73
N PHE A 350 -8.42 25.61 12.01
CA PHE A 350 -8.58 24.24 11.50
C PHE A 350 -7.52 23.30 12.07
N ASN A 351 -7.13 23.52 13.33
CA ASN A 351 -6.39 22.56 14.13
C ASN A 351 -7.31 21.37 14.55
N ASP A 352 -8.10 20.86 13.61
CA ASP A 352 -8.90 19.66 13.82
C ASP A 352 -7.97 18.46 13.64
N GLU A 353 -7.45 18.03 14.78
CA GLU A 353 -6.68 16.80 14.97
C GLU A 353 -7.31 15.62 14.20
N ARG A 354 -6.46 14.73 13.63
CA ARG A 354 -6.86 13.56 12.85
C ARG A 354 -8.06 12.84 13.50
N ALA A 355 -9.18 12.79 12.77
CA ALA A 355 -10.39 12.11 13.23
C ALA A 355 -10.20 10.59 13.22
N ILE A 356 -11.02 9.88 14.01
CA ILE A 356 -11.08 8.42 13.95
C ILE A 356 -12.27 8.03 13.10
N PHE A 357 -12.00 7.17 12.13
CA PHE A 357 -13.01 6.65 11.22
C PHE A 357 -12.75 5.20 10.84
N SER A 358 -13.81 4.41 10.75
CA SER A 358 -13.73 3.01 10.34
C SER A 358 -15.08 2.54 9.79
N ASP A 359 -15.08 1.80 8.69
CA ASP A 359 -16.27 1.10 8.22
C ASP A 359 -16.52 -0.21 9.01
N TYR A 360 -17.77 -0.66 9.05
CA TYR A 360 -18.14 -1.98 9.54
C TYR A 360 -18.73 -2.81 8.40
N PHE A 361 -17.93 -3.73 7.83
CA PHE A 361 -18.27 -4.55 6.65
C PHE A 361 -18.73 -3.76 5.42
N SER A 362 -18.28 -2.52 5.29
CA SER A 362 -18.80 -1.58 4.29
C SER A 362 -20.31 -1.32 4.34
N TRP A 363 -20.95 -1.56 5.49
CA TRP A 363 -22.38 -1.28 5.67
C TRP A 363 -22.65 0.11 6.25
N PHE A 364 -21.79 0.58 7.16
CA PHE A 364 -21.89 1.90 7.75
C PHE A 364 -20.52 2.38 8.28
N MET A 365 -20.38 3.69 8.44
CA MET A 365 -19.20 4.31 9.04
C MET A 365 -19.38 4.55 10.54
N VAL A 366 -18.31 4.33 11.29
CA VAL A 366 -18.11 4.91 12.63
C VAL A 366 -17.16 6.08 12.45
N PHE A 367 -17.58 7.28 12.86
CA PHE A 367 -16.79 8.51 12.76
C PHE A 367 -16.89 9.31 14.06
N TYR A 368 -15.77 9.79 14.58
CA TYR A 368 -15.74 10.75 15.69
C TYR A 368 -14.43 11.54 15.73
N SER A 369 -14.50 12.76 16.25
CA SER A 369 -13.34 13.65 16.35
C SER A 369 -12.30 13.14 17.34
N ARG A 370 -11.06 13.63 17.22
CA ARG A 370 -9.98 13.30 18.18
C ARG A 370 -10.33 13.67 19.62
N ARG A 371 -11.05 14.78 19.84
CA ARG A 371 -11.51 15.18 21.18
C ARG A 371 -12.44 14.13 21.80
N VAL A 372 -13.37 13.61 20.99
CA VAL A 372 -14.25 12.51 21.41
C VAL A 372 -13.44 11.23 21.62
N ALA A 373 -12.47 10.95 20.75
CA ALA A 373 -11.55 9.82 20.91
C ALA A 373 -10.82 9.88 22.25
N THR A 374 -10.28 11.03 22.64
CA THR A 374 -9.58 11.22 23.93
C THR A 374 -10.45 10.83 25.11
N VAL A 375 -11.74 11.18 25.09
CA VAL A 375 -12.68 10.77 26.14
C VAL A 375 -12.96 9.27 26.05
N LEU A 376 -13.42 8.79 24.89
CA LEU A 376 -13.86 7.40 24.71
C LEU A 376 -12.73 6.40 24.97
N HIS A 377 -11.55 6.63 24.42
CA HIS A 377 -10.39 5.75 24.51
C HIS A 377 -9.75 5.75 25.91
N SER A 378 -10.05 6.76 26.74
CA SER A 378 -9.66 6.80 28.16
C SER A 378 -10.63 6.06 29.09
N ILE A 379 -11.87 5.80 28.67
CA ILE A 379 -12.87 5.11 29.51
C ILE A 379 -12.41 3.70 29.92
N PRO A 380 -11.89 2.83 29.02
CA PRO A 380 -11.49 1.48 29.39
C PRO A 380 -10.46 1.46 30.53
N ILE A 381 -9.45 2.32 30.51
CA ILE A 381 -8.43 2.34 31.57
C ILE A 381 -9.02 2.81 32.90
N PHE A 382 -9.94 3.78 32.88
CA PHE A 382 -10.66 4.20 34.07
C PHE A 382 -11.51 3.06 34.65
N VAL A 383 -12.24 2.33 33.80
CA VAL A 383 -13.03 1.16 34.21
C VAL A 383 -12.13 0.08 34.83
N PHE A 384 -10.97 -0.20 34.25
CA PHE A 384 -10.02 -1.18 34.79
C PHE A 384 -9.56 -0.81 36.21
N ILE A 385 -9.17 0.45 36.43
CA ILE A 385 -8.74 0.96 37.75
C ILE A 385 -9.92 0.99 38.73
N PHE A 386 -11.08 1.50 38.30
CA PHE A 386 -12.28 1.60 39.11
C PHE A 386 -12.76 0.23 39.58
N MET A 387 -12.76 -0.78 38.70
CA MET A 387 -13.18 -2.13 39.06
C MET A 387 -12.21 -2.81 40.02
N SER A 388 -10.90 -2.52 39.91
CA SER A 388 -9.91 -2.93 40.90
C SER A 388 -10.24 -2.37 42.28
N PHE A 389 -10.62 -1.09 42.34
CA PHE A 389 -11.03 -0.42 43.57
C PHE A 389 -12.36 -0.96 44.13
N MET A 390 -13.39 -1.11 43.30
CA MET A 390 -14.71 -1.59 43.72
C MET A 390 -14.67 -3.02 44.25
N ARG A 391 -13.82 -3.89 43.68
CA ARG A 391 -13.59 -5.23 44.24
C ARG A 391 -12.70 -5.21 45.47
N GLY A 392 -11.72 -4.31 45.48
CA GLY A 392 -10.89 -4.00 46.64
C GLY A 392 -11.65 -3.54 47.88
N ARG A 393 -12.79 -2.84 47.71
CA ARG A 393 -13.61 -2.31 48.81
C ARG A 393 -14.10 -3.35 49.81
N SER A 394 -14.23 -4.61 49.38
CA SER A 394 -14.64 -5.67 50.30
C SER A 394 -13.49 -6.07 51.23
N HIS A 395 -12.22 -5.90 50.80
CA HIS A 395 -11.03 -6.32 51.55
C HIS A 395 -9.82 -5.40 51.27
N SER A 396 -8.98 -5.71 50.26
CA SER A 396 -7.77 -4.94 49.94
C SER A 396 -7.74 -4.57 48.45
N TRP A 397 -7.72 -3.26 48.17
CA TRP A 397 -7.56 -2.73 46.82
C TRP A 397 -6.24 -3.14 46.18
N SER A 398 -5.13 -3.07 46.93
CA SER A 398 -3.82 -3.47 46.39
C SER A 398 -3.82 -4.93 45.98
N ALA A 399 -4.42 -5.83 46.79
CA ALA A 399 -4.50 -7.25 46.45
C ALA A 399 -5.31 -7.51 45.17
N ALA A 400 -6.50 -6.89 45.04
CA ALA A 400 -7.32 -7.01 43.84
C ALA A 400 -6.63 -6.45 42.59
N PHE A 401 -5.98 -5.29 42.71
CA PHE A 401 -5.21 -4.68 41.63
C PHE A 401 -4.02 -5.56 41.21
N PHE A 402 -3.31 -6.16 42.15
CA PHE A 402 -2.22 -7.11 41.85
C PHE A 402 -2.72 -8.36 41.14
N ASP A 403 -3.90 -8.89 41.50
CA ASP A 403 -4.49 -10.03 40.81
C ASP A 403 -4.86 -9.69 39.37
N PHE A 404 -5.44 -8.52 39.13
CA PHE A 404 -5.76 -8.05 37.79
C PHE A 404 -4.48 -7.81 36.97
N THR A 405 -3.44 -7.25 37.59
CA THR A 405 -2.12 -7.06 36.97
C THR A 405 -1.48 -8.40 36.59
N LYS A 406 -1.57 -9.43 37.44
CA LYS A 406 -1.12 -10.79 37.08
C LYS A 406 -1.92 -11.34 35.90
N GLY A 407 -3.23 -11.15 35.89
CA GLY A 407 -4.08 -11.51 34.75
C GLY A 407 -3.70 -10.79 33.46
N PHE A 408 -3.35 -9.50 33.54
CA PHE A 408 -2.83 -8.71 32.42
C PHE A 408 -1.54 -9.30 31.88
N LEU A 409 -0.54 -9.52 32.75
CA LEU A 409 0.76 -10.06 32.34
C LEU A 409 0.62 -11.44 31.71
N PHE A 410 -0.30 -12.24 32.27
CA PHE A 410 -0.63 -13.54 31.76
C PHE A 410 -1.26 -13.50 30.36
N HIS A 411 -2.22 -12.60 30.14
CA HIS A 411 -2.84 -12.40 28.84
C HIS A 411 -1.87 -11.82 27.80
N ALA A 412 -1.05 -10.86 28.21
CA ALA A 412 0.00 -10.27 27.40
C ALA A 412 1.01 -11.35 26.98
N PHE A 413 1.48 -12.18 27.91
CA PHE A 413 2.40 -13.28 27.61
C PHE A 413 1.82 -14.28 26.61
N GLY A 414 0.55 -14.66 26.76
CA GLY A 414 -0.14 -15.52 25.80
C GLY A 414 -0.24 -14.89 24.41
N THR A 415 -0.58 -13.59 24.34
CA THR A 415 -0.66 -12.84 23.07
C THR A 415 0.71 -12.71 22.42
N THR A 416 1.77 -12.47 23.18
CA THR A 416 3.15 -12.45 22.66
C THR A 416 3.55 -13.82 22.11
N LEU A 417 3.26 -14.92 22.82
CA LEU A 417 3.54 -16.26 22.33
C LEU A 417 2.73 -16.61 21.08
N ALA A 418 1.52 -16.07 20.94
CA ALA A 418 0.68 -16.22 19.76
C ALA A 418 1.31 -15.62 18.50
N ILE A 419 2.26 -14.68 18.66
CA ILE A 419 3.04 -14.07 17.57
C ILE A 419 4.37 -14.81 17.39
N VAL A 420 5.09 -15.04 18.50
CA VAL A 420 6.45 -15.61 18.48
C VAL A 420 6.46 -17.05 17.95
N LEU A 421 5.47 -17.88 18.30
CA LEU A 421 5.48 -19.28 17.88
C LEU A 421 5.28 -19.46 16.37
N PRO A 422 4.29 -18.85 15.71
CA PRO A 422 4.20 -18.88 14.25
C PRO A 422 5.50 -18.44 13.56
N VAL A 423 6.15 -17.39 14.05
CA VAL A 423 7.43 -16.90 13.52
C VAL A 423 8.54 -17.94 13.68
N ALA A 424 8.64 -18.57 14.85
CA ALA A 424 9.61 -19.64 15.07
C ALA A 424 9.36 -20.81 14.12
N PHE A 425 8.10 -21.19 13.89
CA PHE A 425 7.72 -22.25 12.95
C PHE A 425 7.96 -21.86 11.48
N SER A 426 7.78 -20.60 11.11
CA SER A 426 8.05 -20.13 9.75
C SER A 426 9.55 -20.18 9.44
N ILE A 427 10.39 -19.78 10.39
CA ILE A 427 11.86 -19.90 10.30
C ILE A 427 12.29 -21.36 10.26
N LEU A 428 11.74 -22.20 11.15
CA LEU A 428 12.06 -23.63 11.21
C LEU A 428 11.72 -24.34 9.89
N ARG A 429 10.58 -24.04 9.29
CA ARG A 429 10.16 -24.60 7.99
C ARG A 429 11.22 -24.37 6.91
N LEU A 430 11.76 -23.16 6.85
CA LEU A 430 12.75 -22.75 5.85
C LEU A 430 14.11 -23.43 6.03
N GLN A 431 14.39 -24.06 7.17
CA GLN A 431 15.56 -24.92 7.34
C GLN A 431 15.41 -26.28 6.63
N PHE A 432 14.17 -26.67 6.32
CA PHE A 432 13.83 -27.95 5.66
C PHE A 432 13.18 -27.75 4.28
N SER A 433 13.01 -26.50 3.83
CA SER A 433 12.44 -26.12 2.54
C SER A 433 13.47 -25.39 1.70
N THR A 434 13.53 -25.70 0.41
CA THR A 434 14.35 -24.97 -0.57
C THR A 434 13.65 -23.73 -1.14
N GLN A 435 12.41 -23.48 -0.73
CA GLN A 435 11.56 -22.43 -1.26
C GLN A 435 10.93 -21.60 -0.13
N ALA A 436 11.00 -20.29 -0.28
CA ALA A 436 10.27 -19.33 0.55
C ALA A 436 8.89 -19.03 -0.05
N MET A 437 8.01 -18.46 0.77
CA MET A 437 6.73 -17.89 0.31
C MET A 437 5.77 -18.87 -0.37
N ASN A 438 5.75 -20.16 -0.01
CA ASN A 438 4.84 -21.16 -0.60
C ASN A 438 3.33 -20.81 -0.45
N TRP A 439 2.99 -19.86 0.41
CA TRP A 439 1.65 -19.30 0.59
C TRP A 439 1.33 -18.12 -0.37
N PHE A 440 2.29 -17.63 -1.16
CA PHE A 440 2.13 -16.42 -1.96
C PHE A 440 1.06 -16.56 -3.05
N ALA A 441 1.14 -17.59 -3.89
CA ALA A 441 0.06 -17.94 -4.83
C ALA A 441 -1.16 -18.63 -4.15
N HIS A 442 -1.04 -19.00 -2.88
CA HIS A 442 -2.05 -19.76 -2.14
C HIS A 442 -2.27 -19.19 -0.73
N PRO A 443 -2.91 -18.01 -0.59
CA PRO A 443 -3.01 -17.30 0.70
C PRO A 443 -3.62 -18.13 1.84
N CYS A 444 -4.54 -19.05 1.52
CA CYS A 444 -5.13 -19.96 2.50
C CYS A 444 -4.08 -20.80 3.26
N LEU A 445 -2.95 -21.12 2.64
CA LEU A 445 -1.88 -21.87 3.29
C LEU A 445 -1.27 -21.12 4.46
N ALA A 446 -1.10 -19.79 4.37
CA ALA A 446 -0.57 -18.99 5.48
C ALA A 446 -1.45 -19.13 6.73
N PHE A 447 -2.77 -19.06 6.58
CA PHE A 447 -3.70 -19.23 7.70
C PHE A 447 -3.66 -20.65 8.28
N VAL A 448 -3.64 -21.68 7.42
CA VAL A 448 -3.58 -23.09 7.85
C VAL A 448 -2.27 -23.40 8.57
N MET A 449 -1.16 -22.79 8.17
CA MET A 449 0.16 -22.97 8.79
C MET A 449 0.27 -22.25 10.14
N PHE A 450 -0.19 -21.01 10.23
CA PHE A 450 0.16 -20.11 11.32
C PHE A 450 -0.93 -19.93 12.39
N ILE A 451 -2.22 -20.09 12.06
CA ILE A 451 -3.29 -20.03 13.08
C ILE A 451 -3.11 -21.13 14.15
N PRO A 452 -2.88 -22.41 13.81
CA PRO A 452 -2.77 -23.47 14.82
C PRO A 452 -1.61 -23.25 15.80
N SER A 453 -0.44 -22.82 15.32
CA SER A 453 0.72 -22.50 16.16
C SER A 453 0.50 -21.24 16.99
N SER A 454 -0.24 -20.27 16.47
CA SER A 454 -0.66 -19.08 17.23
C SER A 454 -1.61 -19.46 18.38
N LEU A 455 -2.58 -20.34 18.12
CA LEU A 455 -3.48 -20.88 19.15
C LEU A 455 -2.72 -21.65 20.23
N VAL A 456 -1.69 -22.42 19.85
CA VAL A 456 -0.76 -23.05 20.80
C VAL A 456 -0.15 -21.99 21.72
N GLY A 457 0.32 -20.87 21.16
CA GLY A 457 0.88 -19.75 21.92
C GLY A 457 -0.09 -19.16 22.93
N LEU A 458 -1.35 -18.95 22.53
CA LEU A 458 -2.42 -18.46 23.42
C LEU A 458 -2.76 -19.45 24.55
N LEU A 459 -2.62 -20.75 24.32
CA LEU A 459 -3.03 -21.81 25.25
C LEU A 459 -1.92 -22.24 26.22
N ILE A 460 -0.63 -22.12 25.86
CA ILE A 460 0.50 -22.54 26.70
C ILE A 460 0.43 -21.96 28.12
N PRO A 461 0.29 -20.63 28.32
CA PRO A 461 0.23 -20.08 29.67
C PRO A 461 -0.95 -20.64 30.47
N ARG A 462 -2.07 -20.94 29.79
CA ARG A 462 -3.33 -21.44 30.38
C ARG A 462 -3.23 -22.87 30.87
N ILE A 463 -2.38 -23.67 30.22
CA ILE A 463 -2.12 -25.04 30.62
C ILE A 463 -1.08 -25.07 31.75
N ILE A 464 0.00 -24.29 31.65
CA ILE A 464 1.07 -24.26 32.65
C ILE A 464 0.56 -23.67 33.96
N TRP A 465 -0.16 -22.54 33.90
CA TRP A 465 -0.74 -21.87 35.06
C TRP A 465 -2.27 -22.01 35.06
N ARG A 466 -2.74 -23.24 35.31
CA ARG A 466 -4.18 -23.55 35.41
C ARG A 466 -4.96 -22.65 36.37
N GLN A 467 -4.29 -22.11 37.39
CA GLN A 467 -4.85 -21.10 38.29
C GLN A 467 -3.78 -20.03 38.53
N ILE A 468 -4.17 -18.76 38.43
CA ILE A 468 -3.28 -17.65 38.75
C ILE A 468 -3.08 -17.63 40.28
N PRO A 469 -1.84 -17.51 40.78
CA PRO A 469 -1.60 -17.30 42.20
C PRO A 469 -2.27 -16.00 42.65
N LEU A 470 -3.30 -16.10 43.51
CA LEU A 470 -4.06 -14.95 43.99
C LEU A 470 -3.34 -14.27 45.16
N SER A 471 -3.32 -12.94 45.14
CA SER A 471 -2.92 -12.06 46.24
C SER A 471 -4.05 -11.92 47.25
N GLN A 472 -5.31 -12.06 46.82
CA GLN A 472 -6.45 -12.07 47.71
C GLN A 472 -6.55 -13.40 48.49
N ASP A 473 -6.70 -13.29 49.80
CA ASP A 473 -6.93 -14.44 50.67
C ASP A 473 -8.38 -14.92 50.56
N VAL A 474 -8.56 -16.10 49.96
CA VAL A 474 -9.85 -16.75 49.71
C VAL A 474 -10.63 -16.98 51.00
N SER A 475 -9.95 -17.23 52.13
CA SER A 475 -10.57 -17.47 53.43
C SER A 475 -11.18 -16.20 54.04
N ILE A 476 -10.55 -15.05 53.77
CA ILE A 476 -10.99 -13.73 54.23
C ILE A 476 -12.08 -13.18 53.31
N VAL A 477 -11.94 -13.40 52.00
CA VAL A 477 -12.83 -12.81 50.98
C VAL A 477 -14.16 -13.56 50.86
N LYS A 478 -14.24 -14.81 51.34
CA LYS A 478 -15.43 -15.68 51.26
C LYS A 478 -15.99 -15.86 49.84
N ILE A 479 -15.18 -15.58 48.82
CA ILE A 479 -15.49 -15.82 47.40
C ILE A 479 -14.70 -17.05 46.96
N PRO A 480 -15.31 -18.02 46.24
CA PRO A 480 -14.58 -19.21 45.80
C PRO A 480 -13.37 -18.85 44.92
N ARG A 481 -12.24 -19.53 45.12
CA ARG A 481 -10.98 -19.29 44.38
C ARG A 481 -11.15 -19.24 42.87
N GLN A 482 -12.02 -20.09 42.32
CA GLN A 482 -12.31 -20.12 40.89
C GLN A 482 -12.90 -18.79 40.39
N VAL A 483 -13.78 -18.17 41.17
CA VAL A 483 -14.40 -16.88 40.82
C VAL A 483 -13.36 -15.77 40.77
N LEU A 484 -12.50 -15.69 41.79
CA LEU A 484 -11.43 -14.70 41.85
C LEU A 484 -10.42 -14.90 40.70
N SER A 485 -10.14 -16.15 40.32
CA SER A 485 -9.29 -16.45 39.18
C SER A 485 -9.93 -16.05 37.84
N ASP A 486 -11.24 -16.27 37.65
CA ASP A 486 -11.97 -15.86 36.45
C ASP A 486 -12.00 -14.32 36.34
N GLU A 487 -12.24 -13.62 37.46
CA GLU A 487 -12.19 -12.16 37.55
C GLU A 487 -10.80 -11.62 37.20
N ALA A 488 -9.74 -12.19 37.77
CA ALA A 488 -8.37 -11.80 37.47
C ALA A 488 -8.03 -11.96 35.98
N ARG A 489 -8.43 -13.07 35.35
CA ARG A 489 -8.23 -13.31 33.91
C ARG A 489 -9.00 -12.31 33.05
N PHE A 490 -10.28 -12.11 33.35
CA PHE A 490 -11.12 -11.20 32.58
C PHE A 490 -10.64 -9.76 32.67
N TRP A 491 -10.51 -9.23 33.90
CA TRP A 491 -10.07 -7.85 34.10
C TRP A 491 -8.63 -7.64 33.65
N GLY A 492 -7.78 -8.65 33.77
CA GLY A 492 -6.43 -8.63 33.20
C GLY A 492 -6.42 -8.49 31.67
N ALA A 493 -7.21 -9.31 30.96
CA ALA A 493 -7.35 -9.19 29.51
C ALA A 493 -8.00 -7.87 29.09
N PHE A 494 -9.03 -7.41 29.81
CA PHE A 494 -9.65 -6.10 29.60
C PHE A 494 -8.63 -4.97 29.79
N GLY A 495 -7.82 -5.04 30.85
CA GLY A 495 -6.73 -4.10 31.11
C GLY A 495 -5.69 -4.09 29.99
N PHE A 496 -5.42 -5.23 29.35
CA PHE A 496 -4.51 -5.33 28.21
C PHE A 496 -5.00 -4.51 27.02
N TYR A 497 -6.24 -4.72 26.60
CA TYR A 497 -6.83 -3.95 25.51
C TYR A 497 -7.03 -2.47 25.89
N ALA A 498 -7.34 -2.16 27.15
CA ALA A 498 -7.45 -0.79 27.65
C ALA A 498 -6.12 -0.03 27.58
N ILE A 499 -5.01 -0.66 27.98
CA ILE A 499 -3.68 -0.06 27.92
C ILE A 499 -3.23 0.10 26.47
N LEU A 500 -3.47 -0.89 25.60
CA LEU A 500 -3.18 -0.75 24.18
C LEU A 500 -3.96 0.40 23.55
N THR A 501 -5.26 0.50 23.83
CA THR A 501 -6.12 1.61 23.38
C THR A 501 -5.51 2.96 23.76
N LEU A 502 -5.11 3.10 25.03
CA LEU A 502 -4.49 4.32 25.53
C LEU A 502 -3.12 4.58 24.89
N ALA A 503 -2.31 3.54 24.66
CA ALA A 503 -1.00 3.66 24.03
C ALA A 503 -1.13 4.22 22.60
N TYR A 504 -2.05 3.69 21.79
CA TYR A 504 -2.34 4.24 20.45
C TYR A 504 -2.74 5.73 20.52
N LEU A 505 -3.65 6.07 21.44
CA LEU A 505 -4.09 7.46 21.63
C LEU A 505 -2.92 8.38 22.02
N VAL A 506 -2.07 7.99 22.97
CA VAL A 506 -0.95 8.83 23.43
C VAL A 506 0.16 8.92 22.37
N SER A 507 0.34 7.88 21.55
CA SER A 507 1.29 7.88 20.42
C SER A 507 0.82 8.69 19.20
N GLY A 508 -0.37 9.32 19.25
CA GLY A 508 -0.89 10.09 18.12
C GLY A 508 -1.56 9.23 17.04
N LEU A 509 -1.54 7.90 17.18
CA LEU A 509 -2.11 6.96 16.22
C LEU A 509 -3.63 6.90 16.34
N SER A 510 -4.29 6.51 15.26
CA SER A 510 -5.76 6.41 15.15
C SER A 510 -6.27 4.98 15.20
N GLY A 511 -5.41 3.97 14.98
CA GLY A 511 -5.75 2.54 15.02
C GLY A 511 -6.20 1.98 16.37
N GLY A 512 -6.11 2.76 17.46
CA GLY A 512 -6.54 2.36 18.81
C GLY A 512 -8.02 1.96 18.90
N PHE A 513 -8.86 2.41 17.95
CA PHE A 513 -10.30 2.09 17.93
C PHE A 513 -10.60 0.59 17.89
N MET A 514 -9.72 -0.24 17.29
CA MET A 514 -9.86 -1.70 17.27
C MET A 514 -9.87 -2.29 18.70
N THR A 515 -8.87 -1.89 19.49
CA THR A 515 -8.72 -2.35 20.88
C THR A 515 -9.73 -1.69 21.81
N PHE A 516 -10.19 -0.47 21.49
CA PHE A 516 -11.32 0.18 22.16
C PHE A 516 -12.61 -0.62 21.96
N PHE A 517 -12.94 -0.96 20.71
CA PHE A 517 -14.15 -1.73 20.38
C PHE A 517 -14.14 -3.11 21.05
N THR A 518 -12.96 -3.73 21.15
CA THR A 518 -12.74 -4.97 21.91
C THR A 518 -13.06 -4.78 23.38
N SER A 519 -12.47 -3.76 24.01
CA SER A 519 -12.68 -3.47 25.43
C SER A 519 -14.16 -3.22 25.76
N ILE A 520 -14.84 -2.39 24.96
CA ILE A 520 -16.27 -2.08 25.16
C ILE A 520 -17.14 -3.32 24.98
N SER A 521 -16.82 -4.19 24.02
CA SER A 521 -17.57 -5.43 23.78
C SER A 521 -17.38 -6.48 24.89
N MET A 522 -16.23 -6.45 25.58
CA MET A 522 -15.96 -7.35 26.71
C MET A 522 -16.84 -7.07 27.94
N LEU A 523 -17.29 -5.84 28.16
CA LEU A 523 -18.13 -5.48 29.30
C LEU A 523 -19.53 -6.16 29.28
N PRO A 524 -20.35 -6.03 28.22
CA PRO A 524 -21.62 -6.75 28.14
C PRO A 524 -21.42 -8.27 28.09
N ALA A 525 -20.33 -8.75 27.49
CA ALA A 525 -19.97 -10.17 27.52
C ALA A 525 -19.79 -10.68 28.96
N TRP A 526 -19.03 -9.95 29.78
CA TRP A 526 -18.82 -10.28 31.18
C TRP A 526 -20.08 -10.21 32.03
N ILE A 527 -20.92 -9.19 31.81
CA ILE A 527 -22.21 -9.06 32.50
C ILE A 527 -23.10 -10.25 32.15
N SER A 528 -23.22 -10.58 30.86
CA SER A 528 -23.99 -11.72 30.36
C SER A 528 -23.51 -13.04 30.96
N PHE A 529 -22.20 -13.26 31.01
CA PHE A 529 -21.58 -14.41 31.68
C PHE A 529 -21.96 -14.48 33.17
N CYS A 530 -21.82 -13.37 33.90
CA CYS A 530 -22.13 -13.32 35.33
C CYS A 530 -23.61 -13.63 35.62
N LEU A 531 -24.52 -13.18 34.76
CA LEU A 531 -25.95 -13.47 34.86
C LEU A 531 -26.26 -14.94 34.55
N SER A 532 -25.67 -15.50 33.49
CA SER A 532 -25.91 -16.89 33.11
C SER A 532 -25.33 -17.89 34.10
N VAL A 533 -24.21 -17.56 34.76
CA VAL A 533 -23.63 -18.39 35.83
C VAL A 533 -24.63 -18.68 36.93
N LYS A 534 -25.49 -17.70 37.28
CA LYS A 534 -26.53 -17.87 38.32
C LYS A 534 -27.60 -18.90 37.92
N SER A 535 -27.84 -19.08 36.62
CA SER A 535 -28.91 -19.92 36.10
C SER A 535 -28.44 -21.30 35.65
N PHE A 536 -27.25 -21.40 35.06
CA PHE A 536 -26.76 -22.63 34.41
C PHE A 536 -25.44 -23.17 35.00
N GLY A 537 -24.86 -22.49 35.99
CA GLY A 537 -23.56 -22.83 36.55
C GLY A 537 -22.37 -22.38 35.70
N ARG A 538 -21.17 -22.42 36.29
CA ARG A 538 -19.93 -21.87 35.68
C ARG A 538 -19.37 -22.70 34.52
N LEU A 539 -19.40 -24.02 34.65
CA LEU A 539 -18.81 -24.96 33.68
C LEU A 539 -19.83 -25.46 32.65
N SER A 540 -20.83 -24.64 32.33
CA SER A 540 -21.88 -24.96 31.35
C SER A 540 -21.59 -24.32 30.01
N LEU A 541 -21.78 -25.08 28.93
CA LEU A 541 -21.66 -24.57 27.56
C LEU A 541 -22.57 -23.36 27.33
N ARG A 542 -23.77 -23.35 27.93
CA ARG A 542 -24.72 -22.23 27.82
C ARG A 542 -24.17 -20.94 28.42
N THR A 543 -23.45 -21.05 29.54
CA THR A 543 -22.76 -19.93 30.19
C THR A 543 -21.56 -19.44 29.38
N THR A 544 -20.85 -20.32 28.70
CA THR A 544 -19.78 -19.90 27.78
C THR A 544 -20.37 -19.21 26.54
N MET A 545 -21.47 -19.72 25.98
CA MET A 545 -22.14 -19.10 24.83
C MET A 545 -22.68 -17.70 25.13
N SER A 546 -23.22 -17.48 26.34
CA SER A 546 -23.69 -16.14 26.75
C SER A 546 -22.56 -15.11 26.84
N TYR A 547 -21.31 -15.54 27.08
CA TYR A 547 -20.12 -14.69 27.01
C TYR A 547 -19.70 -14.42 25.57
N ILE A 548 -19.74 -15.43 24.68
CA ILE A 548 -19.31 -15.29 23.29
C ILE A 548 -20.27 -14.41 22.49
N LEU A 549 -21.58 -14.55 22.71
CA LEU A 549 -22.60 -13.89 21.88
C LEU A 549 -22.42 -12.35 21.79
N PRO A 550 -22.20 -11.60 22.89
CA PRO A 550 -21.93 -10.16 22.79
C PRO A 550 -20.59 -9.80 22.14
N LEU A 551 -19.63 -10.74 22.05
CA LEU A 551 -18.34 -10.54 21.41
C LEU A 551 -18.37 -10.78 19.90
N ILE A 552 -19.41 -11.44 19.36
CA ILE A 552 -19.51 -11.77 17.93
C ILE A 552 -19.31 -10.54 17.04
N PRO A 553 -19.95 -9.37 17.26
CA PRO A 553 -19.74 -8.21 16.39
C PRO A 553 -18.28 -7.73 16.37
N CYS A 554 -17.61 -7.76 17.52
CA CYS A 554 -16.20 -7.36 17.61
C CYS A 554 -15.27 -8.36 16.94
N VAL A 555 -15.49 -9.66 17.18
CA VAL A 555 -14.67 -10.71 16.59
C VAL A 555 -14.88 -10.79 15.08
N ALA A 556 -16.11 -10.67 14.60
CA ALA A 556 -16.44 -10.63 13.18
C ALA A 556 -15.73 -9.47 12.48
N TYR A 557 -15.70 -8.29 13.10
CA TYR A 557 -14.95 -7.15 12.59
C TYR A 557 -13.44 -7.38 12.60
N GLY A 558 -12.90 -8.02 13.64
CA GLY A 558 -11.50 -8.46 13.68
C GLY A 558 -11.15 -9.41 12.53
N VAL A 559 -12.05 -10.32 12.17
CA VAL A 559 -11.88 -11.23 11.01
C VAL A 559 -11.98 -10.47 9.70
N TYR A 560 -12.88 -9.49 9.57
CA TYR A 560 -12.99 -8.63 8.39
C TYR A 560 -11.74 -7.79 8.15
N PHE A 561 -11.38 -6.95 9.12
CA PHE A 561 -10.21 -6.09 9.05
C PHE A 561 -8.91 -6.92 8.93
N GLY A 562 -8.80 -7.99 9.71
CA GLY A 562 -7.65 -8.89 9.67
C GLY A 562 -7.52 -9.68 8.37
N GLY A 563 -8.63 -10.11 7.78
CA GLY A 563 -8.67 -10.79 6.49
C GLY A 563 -8.21 -9.86 5.37
N PHE A 564 -8.73 -8.62 5.34
CA PHE A 564 -8.30 -7.57 4.42
C PHE A 564 -6.80 -7.29 4.55
N LEU A 565 -6.35 -7.00 5.78
CA LEU A 565 -4.94 -6.68 6.04
C LEU A 565 -4.01 -7.84 5.68
N SER A 566 -4.42 -9.08 5.95
CA SER A 566 -3.65 -10.28 5.58
C SER A 566 -3.53 -10.42 4.07
N GLN A 567 -4.63 -10.25 3.33
CA GLN A 567 -4.62 -10.33 1.87
C GLN A 567 -3.71 -9.24 1.28
N PHE A 568 -3.88 -8.00 1.72
CA PHE A 568 -3.05 -6.87 1.30
C PHE A 568 -1.55 -7.14 1.54
N VAL A 569 -1.18 -7.57 2.74
CA VAL A 569 0.22 -7.84 3.09
C VAL A 569 0.77 -8.99 2.23
N ILE A 570 0.05 -10.11 2.13
CA ILE A 570 0.47 -11.28 1.33
C ILE A 570 0.79 -10.87 -0.11
N GLU A 571 -0.09 -10.09 -0.75
CA GLU A 571 0.09 -9.60 -2.13
C GLU A 571 1.35 -8.75 -2.28
N LYS A 572 1.64 -7.88 -1.30
CA LYS A 572 2.82 -6.99 -1.34
C LYS A 572 4.14 -7.70 -1.01
N MET A 573 4.13 -8.94 -0.52
CA MET A 573 5.37 -9.69 -0.24
C MET A 573 6.19 -9.98 -1.51
N GLY A 574 5.58 -9.95 -2.70
CA GLY A 574 6.29 -10.03 -3.99
C GLY A 574 7.17 -8.81 -4.32
N MET A 575 7.08 -7.75 -3.50
CA MET A 575 7.83 -6.50 -3.63
C MET A 575 8.56 -6.10 -2.34
N MET A 576 8.82 -7.05 -1.43
CA MET A 576 9.50 -6.76 -0.15
C MET A 576 10.91 -6.18 -0.35
N GLY A 577 11.54 -6.44 -1.50
CA GLY A 577 12.79 -5.81 -1.89
C GLY A 577 14.06 -6.47 -1.33
N SER A 578 15.15 -5.69 -1.22
CA SER A 578 16.51 -6.21 -1.09
C SER A 578 17.01 -6.41 0.34
N LEU A 579 16.32 -7.25 1.10
CA LEU A 579 16.81 -7.60 2.44
C LEU A 579 18.09 -8.46 2.33
N PRO A 580 19.15 -8.15 3.11
CA PRO A 580 20.43 -8.83 2.97
C PRO A 580 20.31 -10.32 3.29
N PRO A 581 20.96 -11.22 2.54
CA PRO A 581 21.10 -12.62 2.94
C PRO A 581 21.82 -12.77 4.28
N PRO A 582 21.49 -13.77 5.11
CA PRO A 582 20.41 -14.75 4.91
C PRO A 582 19.02 -14.20 5.28
N TYR A 583 18.92 -13.02 5.90
CA TYR A 583 17.67 -12.47 6.46
C TYR A 583 16.56 -12.34 5.43
N GLY A 584 16.87 -11.84 4.22
CA GLY A 584 15.87 -11.66 3.16
C GLY A 584 15.13 -12.92 2.74
N TYR A 585 15.70 -14.11 2.95
CA TYR A 585 15.04 -15.38 2.69
C TYR A 585 13.93 -15.72 3.71
N TYR A 586 14.08 -15.28 4.97
CA TYR A 586 13.15 -15.61 6.06
C TYR A 586 12.10 -14.54 6.32
N VAL A 587 12.37 -13.29 5.95
CA VAL A 587 11.60 -12.13 6.43
C VAL A 587 10.14 -12.15 5.96
N PRO A 588 9.78 -12.40 4.69
CA PRO A 588 8.37 -12.45 4.30
C PRO A 588 7.56 -13.52 5.04
N ASP A 589 8.10 -14.73 5.17
CA ASP A 589 7.49 -15.80 5.96
C ASP A 589 7.32 -15.40 7.44
N ALA A 590 8.30 -14.69 8.01
CA ALA A 590 8.21 -14.17 9.38
C ALA A 590 7.19 -13.03 9.52
N ILE A 591 7.09 -12.13 8.55
CA ILE A 591 6.11 -11.03 8.54
C ILE A 591 4.69 -11.58 8.46
N VAL A 592 4.42 -12.48 7.51
CA VAL A 592 3.10 -13.10 7.36
C VAL A 592 2.75 -13.93 8.59
N ALA A 593 3.68 -14.71 9.14
CA ALA A 593 3.46 -15.46 10.36
C ALA A 593 3.17 -14.55 11.57
N SER A 594 3.91 -13.44 11.70
CA SER A 594 3.69 -12.43 12.75
C SER A 594 2.30 -11.81 12.63
N LEU A 595 1.92 -11.41 11.42
CA LEU A 595 0.61 -10.82 11.13
C LEU A 595 -0.52 -11.79 11.50
N VAL A 596 -0.47 -13.04 11.00
CA VAL A 596 -1.47 -14.07 11.34
C VAL A 596 -1.52 -14.30 12.86
N GLY A 597 -0.36 -14.26 13.54
CA GLY A 597 -0.28 -14.35 15.00
C GLY A 597 -0.96 -13.19 15.73
N ILE A 598 -0.70 -11.94 15.30
CA ILE A 598 -1.35 -10.73 15.83
C ILE A 598 -2.87 -10.82 15.66
N LEU A 599 -3.32 -11.14 14.44
CA LEU A 599 -4.74 -11.24 14.10
C LEU A 599 -5.44 -12.36 14.86
N THR A 600 -4.78 -13.50 15.05
CA THR A 600 -5.28 -14.59 15.91
C THR A 600 -5.42 -14.11 17.35
N GLY A 601 -4.43 -13.37 17.87
CA GLY A 601 -4.49 -12.73 19.18
C GLY A 601 -5.66 -11.75 19.32
N TRP A 602 -5.95 -10.92 18.31
CA TRP A 602 -7.09 -10.01 18.31
C TRP A 602 -8.44 -10.72 18.20
N CYS A 603 -8.54 -11.73 17.33
CA CYS A 603 -9.79 -12.43 17.09
C CYS A 603 -10.16 -13.38 18.23
N VAL A 604 -9.17 -14.10 18.77
CA VAL A 604 -9.38 -15.20 19.73
C VAL A 604 -9.09 -14.77 21.16
N GLY A 605 -8.14 -13.84 21.37
CA GLY A 605 -7.74 -13.34 22.68
C GLY A 605 -8.90 -12.91 23.59
N PRO A 606 -9.89 -12.11 23.12
CA PRO A 606 -11.02 -11.66 23.96
C PRO A 606 -11.93 -12.80 24.42
N LEU A 607 -11.94 -13.94 23.70
CA LEU A 607 -12.69 -15.14 24.06
C LEU A 607 -12.01 -15.93 25.18
N MET A 608 -10.68 -15.87 25.23
CA MET A 608 -9.87 -16.75 26.07
C MET A 608 -10.11 -16.66 27.59
N PRO A 609 -10.48 -15.52 28.22
CA PRO A 609 -10.73 -15.47 29.66
C PRO A 609 -11.74 -16.49 30.20
N ILE A 610 -12.70 -16.92 29.36
CA ILE A 610 -13.74 -17.90 29.71
C ILE A 610 -13.59 -19.20 28.89
N CYS A 611 -13.22 -19.09 27.62
CA CYS A 611 -13.17 -20.25 26.72
C CYS A 611 -12.01 -21.22 27.03
N ASP A 612 -11.01 -20.78 27.79
CA ASP A 612 -9.89 -21.61 28.20
C ASP A 612 -10.27 -22.82 29.05
N GLY A 613 -11.38 -22.75 29.80
CA GLY A 613 -11.91 -23.90 30.55
C GLY A 613 -12.24 -25.12 29.66
N TRP A 614 -12.50 -24.88 28.37
CA TRP A 614 -12.73 -25.93 27.37
C TRP A 614 -11.46 -26.25 26.57
N LEU A 615 -10.67 -25.23 26.22
CA LEU A 615 -9.57 -25.33 25.26
C LEU A 615 -8.19 -25.60 25.87
N ALA A 616 -7.94 -25.23 27.13
CA ALA A 616 -6.64 -25.38 27.79
C ALA A 616 -6.39 -26.84 28.24
N ARG A 617 -6.28 -27.74 27.25
CA ARG A 617 -6.08 -29.18 27.43
C ARG A 617 -4.83 -29.64 26.70
N LEU A 618 -4.11 -30.58 27.30
CA LEU A 618 -2.89 -31.13 26.69
C LEU A 618 -3.20 -31.87 25.37
N SER A 619 -4.36 -32.54 25.29
CA SER A 619 -4.84 -33.21 24.08
C SER A 619 -5.07 -32.25 22.90
N ILE A 620 -5.69 -31.09 23.16
CA ILE A 620 -5.90 -30.03 22.16
C ILE A 620 -4.56 -29.40 21.76
N LEU A 621 -3.69 -29.11 22.73
CA LEU A 621 -2.36 -28.55 22.45
C LEU A 621 -1.53 -29.48 21.55
N GLN A 622 -1.52 -30.78 21.86
CA GLN A 622 -0.85 -31.79 21.04
C GLN A 622 -1.45 -31.90 19.64
N PHE A 623 -2.78 -31.87 19.52
CA PHE A 623 -3.44 -31.86 18.22
C PHE A 623 -3.02 -30.65 17.38
N LEU A 624 -3.07 -29.45 17.93
CA LEU A 624 -2.69 -28.22 17.21
C LEU A 624 -1.20 -28.21 16.83
N LEU A 625 -0.32 -28.73 17.70
CA LEU A 625 1.10 -28.86 17.40
C LEU A 625 1.37 -29.85 16.26
N HIS A 626 0.76 -31.04 16.31
CA HIS A 626 0.88 -32.02 15.21
C HIS A 626 0.30 -31.48 13.91
N PHE A 627 -0.85 -30.80 13.98
CA PHE A 627 -1.47 -30.16 12.83
C PHE A 627 -0.59 -29.05 12.25
N THR A 628 0.08 -28.25 13.10
CA THR A 628 1.08 -27.26 12.68
C THR A 628 2.19 -27.95 11.88
N VAL A 629 2.87 -28.95 12.46
CA VAL A 629 3.98 -29.66 11.80
C VAL A 629 3.52 -30.28 10.46
N PHE A 630 2.33 -30.89 10.46
CA PHE A 630 1.74 -31.47 9.26
C PHE A 630 1.46 -30.41 8.18
N SER A 631 0.88 -29.27 8.55
CA SER A 631 0.59 -28.16 7.63
C SER A 631 1.86 -27.54 7.03
N LEU A 632 2.93 -27.40 7.83
CA LEU A 632 4.23 -26.93 7.35
C LEU A 632 4.87 -27.92 6.37
N ALA A 633 4.76 -29.23 6.64
CA ALA A 633 5.28 -30.25 5.74
C ALA A 633 4.52 -30.29 4.40
N ILE A 634 3.19 -30.15 4.45
CA ILE A 634 2.35 -30.05 3.25
C ILE A 634 2.66 -28.79 2.45
N SER A 635 2.84 -27.64 3.11
CA SER A 635 3.05 -26.38 2.39
C SER A 635 4.33 -26.38 1.56
N CYS A 636 5.36 -27.15 1.95
CA CYS A 636 6.57 -27.36 1.15
C CYS A 636 6.33 -28.06 -0.20
N GLN A 637 5.14 -28.63 -0.45
CA GLN A 637 4.79 -29.25 -1.75
C GLN A 637 4.17 -28.25 -2.74
N PHE A 638 3.83 -27.05 -2.30
CA PHE A 638 3.18 -26.04 -3.14
C PHE A 638 4.21 -25.13 -3.78
N PHE A 639 4.11 -24.92 -5.09
CA PHE A 639 4.95 -23.96 -5.78
C PHE A 639 4.54 -22.53 -5.38
N PRO A 640 5.47 -21.60 -5.07
CA PRO A 640 5.12 -20.27 -4.54
C PRO A 640 4.39 -19.34 -5.50
N TYR A 641 4.50 -19.55 -6.82
CA TYR A 641 4.10 -18.58 -7.85
C TYR A 641 3.06 -19.16 -8.82
N ALA A 642 2.30 -18.28 -9.46
CA ALA A 642 1.35 -18.60 -10.52
C ALA A 642 1.16 -17.40 -11.45
N THR A 643 0.46 -17.53 -12.57
CA THR A 643 0.08 -16.38 -13.42
C THR A 643 -0.76 -15.35 -12.64
N SER A 644 -1.59 -15.80 -11.70
CA SER A 644 -2.38 -14.95 -10.80
C SER A 644 -1.59 -14.38 -9.61
N ALA A 645 -0.32 -14.76 -9.45
CA ALA A 645 0.59 -14.31 -8.39
C ALA A 645 2.05 -14.45 -8.89
N PRO A 646 2.46 -13.62 -9.87
CA PRO A 646 3.69 -13.86 -10.61
C PRO A 646 4.93 -13.53 -9.79
N LYS A 647 6.02 -14.24 -10.05
CA LYS A 647 7.37 -13.82 -9.63
C LYS A 647 7.78 -12.61 -10.46
N ARG A 648 8.31 -11.58 -9.81
CA ARG A 648 8.70 -10.33 -10.49
C ARG A 648 10.20 -10.29 -10.76
N ILE A 649 10.54 -10.01 -12.01
CA ILE A 649 11.92 -9.88 -12.48
C ILE A 649 12.09 -8.54 -13.18
N VAL A 650 13.17 -7.85 -12.86
CA VAL A 650 13.60 -6.67 -13.61
C VAL A 650 14.77 -7.06 -14.50
N PHE A 651 14.60 -6.84 -15.80
CA PHE A 651 15.56 -7.15 -16.84
C PHE A 651 16.04 -5.87 -17.51
N GLN A 652 17.32 -5.57 -17.36
CA GLN A 652 17.95 -4.41 -17.99
C GLN A 652 18.96 -4.87 -19.03
N HIS A 653 18.83 -4.37 -20.26
CA HIS A 653 19.89 -4.42 -21.26
C HIS A 653 20.78 -3.19 -21.10
N THR A 654 21.91 -3.34 -20.42
CA THR A 654 22.86 -2.24 -20.15
C THR A 654 23.80 -2.05 -21.33
N ILE A 655 23.90 -0.81 -21.81
CA ILE A 655 24.75 -0.43 -22.94
C ILE A 655 25.66 0.71 -22.47
N ARG A 656 26.94 0.42 -22.23
CA ARG A 656 27.92 1.45 -21.85
C ARG A 656 28.57 2.04 -23.09
N THR A 657 28.50 3.35 -23.23
CA THR A 657 28.94 4.07 -24.42
C THR A 657 30.08 5.04 -24.11
N SER A 658 30.88 5.32 -25.14
CA SER A 658 31.85 6.41 -25.16
C SER A 658 31.56 7.29 -26.37
N GLY A 659 31.33 8.58 -26.15
CA GLY A 659 30.90 9.48 -27.22
C GLY A 659 29.55 9.07 -27.81
N SER A 660 29.32 9.40 -29.09
CA SER A 660 28.01 9.29 -29.74
C SER A 660 27.76 8.00 -30.51
N SER A 661 28.76 7.11 -30.66
CA SER A 661 28.63 5.91 -31.52
C SER A 661 29.46 4.70 -31.09
N GLN A 662 30.25 4.78 -30.01
CA GLN A 662 31.09 3.67 -29.57
C GLN A 662 30.47 2.91 -28.39
N ILE A 663 30.31 1.59 -28.52
CA ILE A 663 29.84 0.69 -27.45
C ILE A 663 31.04 0.06 -26.74
N MET A 664 31.26 0.45 -25.49
CA MET A 664 32.31 -0.11 -24.63
C MET A 664 31.92 -1.48 -24.07
N GLU A 665 30.70 -1.61 -23.58
CA GLU A 665 30.17 -2.82 -22.93
C GLU A 665 28.68 -2.98 -23.26
N SER A 666 28.21 -4.22 -23.39
CA SER A 666 26.79 -4.57 -23.53
C SER A 666 26.53 -5.78 -22.63
N THR A 667 25.57 -5.67 -21.72
CA THR A 667 25.22 -6.74 -20.76
C THR A 667 23.73 -6.88 -20.51
N TYR A 668 23.33 -8.09 -20.13
CA TYR A 668 22.03 -8.40 -19.57
C TYR A 668 22.13 -8.45 -18.05
N ASP A 669 21.47 -7.52 -17.38
CA ASP A 669 21.40 -7.41 -15.94
C ASP A 669 20.01 -7.88 -15.48
N LEU A 670 19.96 -8.83 -14.54
CA LEU A 670 18.71 -9.39 -14.01
C LEU A 670 18.67 -9.19 -12.49
N SER A 671 17.52 -8.78 -11.98
CA SER A 671 17.27 -8.66 -10.55
C SER A 671 15.88 -9.16 -10.15
N VAL A 672 15.71 -9.44 -8.86
CA VAL A 672 14.46 -9.89 -8.24
C VAL A 672 14.03 -8.94 -7.13
N THR A 673 12.72 -8.83 -6.92
CA THR A 673 12.11 -7.97 -5.89
C THR A 673 11.54 -8.73 -4.69
N ASP A 674 11.74 -10.05 -4.63
CA ASP A 674 11.23 -10.94 -3.58
C ASP A 674 12.32 -11.86 -3.00
N SER A 675 11.95 -12.70 -2.03
CA SER A 675 12.86 -13.58 -1.29
C SER A 675 13.47 -14.74 -2.06
N ASN A 676 12.81 -15.27 -3.10
CA ASN A 676 13.36 -16.38 -3.88
C ASN A 676 14.38 -15.81 -4.88
N SER A 677 15.61 -16.32 -4.82
CA SER A 677 16.74 -15.77 -5.57
C SER A 677 16.64 -15.97 -7.09
N ILE A 678 17.56 -15.35 -7.83
CA ILE A 678 17.71 -15.62 -9.26
C ILE A 678 18.13 -17.09 -9.54
N LEU A 679 18.80 -17.77 -8.60
CA LEU A 679 19.11 -19.19 -8.74
C LEU A 679 17.85 -20.05 -8.69
N PHE A 680 16.90 -19.71 -7.81
CA PHE A 680 15.59 -20.35 -7.80
C PHE A 680 14.93 -20.22 -9.18
N LEU A 681 15.00 -19.04 -9.81
CA LEU A 681 14.46 -18.84 -11.14
C LEU A 681 15.12 -19.74 -12.18
N PHE A 682 16.46 -19.78 -12.25
CA PHE A 682 17.17 -20.62 -13.23
C PHE A 682 16.93 -22.12 -13.02
N GLN A 683 16.70 -22.57 -11.79
CA GLN A 683 16.31 -23.95 -11.51
C GLN A 683 14.94 -24.33 -12.10
N HIS A 684 14.01 -23.37 -12.18
CA HIS A 684 12.63 -23.61 -12.64
C HIS A 684 12.33 -23.06 -14.05
N ALA A 685 13.26 -22.32 -14.65
CA ALA A 685 13.17 -21.74 -16.00
C ALA A 685 14.37 -22.17 -16.86
N SER A 686 14.39 -23.45 -17.26
CA SER A 686 15.53 -24.06 -17.96
C SER A 686 15.85 -23.43 -19.31
N GLU A 687 14.86 -22.87 -20.01
CA GLU A 687 15.08 -22.20 -21.30
C GLU A 687 15.86 -20.90 -21.14
N VAL A 688 15.49 -20.08 -20.13
CA VAL A 688 16.22 -18.86 -19.76
C VAL A 688 17.65 -19.19 -19.32
N ALA A 689 17.80 -20.20 -18.45
CA ALA A 689 19.11 -20.65 -17.97
C ALA A 689 20.02 -21.09 -19.13
N LYS A 690 19.46 -21.82 -20.11
CA LYS A 690 20.18 -22.26 -21.30
C LYS A 690 20.58 -21.09 -22.20
N GLU A 691 19.70 -20.14 -22.46
CA GLU A 691 19.99 -18.95 -23.28
C GLU A 691 21.10 -18.09 -22.65
N LEU A 692 21.15 -18.01 -21.32
CA LEU A 692 22.18 -17.29 -20.57
C LEU A 692 23.45 -18.11 -20.30
N ASN A 693 23.54 -19.34 -20.82
CA ASN A 693 24.64 -20.29 -20.58
C ASN A 693 24.92 -20.54 -19.08
N VAL A 694 23.87 -20.60 -18.26
CA VAL A 694 23.96 -20.94 -16.83
C VAL A 694 24.18 -22.44 -16.69
N THR A 695 25.38 -22.84 -16.26
CA THR A 695 25.79 -24.23 -16.03
C THR A 695 25.54 -24.68 -14.59
N SER A 696 25.68 -25.99 -14.31
CA SER A 696 25.43 -26.57 -12.97
C SER A 696 26.38 -26.08 -11.86
N ASP A 697 27.53 -25.53 -12.24
CA ASP A 697 28.54 -24.92 -11.35
C ASP A 697 28.36 -23.40 -11.17
N PHE A 698 27.30 -22.83 -11.74
CA PHE A 698 27.00 -21.41 -11.59
C PHE A 698 26.75 -21.05 -10.11
N SER A 699 27.49 -20.07 -9.61
CA SER A 699 27.29 -19.48 -8.29
C SER A 699 27.25 -17.96 -8.42
N ILE A 700 26.45 -17.28 -7.60
CA ILE A 700 26.42 -15.80 -7.60
C ILE A 700 27.79 -15.23 -7.24
N GLU A 701 28.52 -15.91 -6.33
CA GLU A 701 29.85 -15.50 -5.88
C GLU A 701 30.91 -15.58 -7.00
N SER A 702 30.74 -16.49 -7.95
CA SER A 702 31.60 -16.64 -9.14
C SER A 702 31.09 -15.89 -10.37
N ALA A 703 29.81 -15.50 -10.40
CA ALA A 703 29.22 -14.70 -11.45
C ALA A 703 29.62 -13.21 -11.32
N TRP A 704 29.56 -12.45 -12.42
CA TRP A 704 29.65 -10.99 -12.33
C TRP A 704 28.42 -10.46 -11.58
N ALA A 705 28.60 -10.14 -10.30
CA ALA A 705 27.58 -9.46 -9.51
C ALA A 705 27.33 -8.08 -10.14
N SER A 706 26.08 -7.81 -10.50
CA SER A 706 25.66 -6.47 -10.95
C SER A 706 25.70 -5.54 -9.74
N GLN A 707 26.42 -4.43 -9.87
CA GLN A 707 26.55 -3.46 -8.78
C GLN A 707 25.30 -2.57 -8.74
N ARG A 708 24.95 -2.00 -7.58
CA ARG A 708 23.81 -1.06 -7.52
C ARG A 708 23.96 0.09 -8.51
N GLN A 709 25.19 0.55 -8.76
CA GLN A 709 25.51 1.59 -9.74
C GLN A 709 25.02 1.26 -11.16
N ASP A 710 24.97 -0.03 -11.53
CA ASP A 710 24.44 -0.49 -12.82
C ASP A 710 22.92 -0.24 -12.95
N TRP A 711 22.20 0.04 -11.85
CA TRP A 711 20.74 0.23 -11.82
C TRP A 711 20.31 1.69 -11.59
N ILE A 712 21.21 2.66 -11.79
CA ILE A 712 20.94 4.09 -11.52
C ILE A 712 19.74 4.65 -12.32
N ALA A 713 19.44 4.08 -13.50
CA ALA A 713 18.37 4.54 -14.39
C ALA A 713 16.96 4.52 -13.74
N ILE A 714 16.75 3.66 -12.75
CA ILE A 714 15.48 3.49 -12.04
C ILE A 714 15.56 3.96 -10.57
N PHE A 715 16.66 4.61 -10.17
CA PHE A 715 16.83 5.11 -8.80
C PHE A 715 15.68 6.05 -8.39
N PRO A 716 15.06 5.92 -7.20
CA PRO A 716 15.53 5.11 -6.08
C PRO A 716 15.02 3.66 -6.08
N VAL A 717 14.07 3.26 -6.92
CA VAL A 717 13.42 1.93 -6.91
C VAL A 717 14.40 0.77 -6.91
N SER A 718 15.60 0.95 -7.47
CA SER A 718 16.71 0.00 -7.39
C SER A 718 17.12 -0.40 -5.95
N PHE A 719 16.69 0.30 -4.90
CA PHE A 719 16.89 -0.15 -3.51
C PHE A 719 16.11 -1.44 -3.19
N LEU A 720 15.10 -1.80 -3.98
CA LEU A 720 14.35 -3.05 -3.83
C LEU A 720 15.08 -4.26 -4.43
N PHE A 721 16.19 -4.06 -5.14
CA PHE A 721 16.81 -5.11 -5.96
C PHE A 721 17.80 -5.95 -5.18
N SER A 722 17.60 -7.28 -5.15
CA SER A 722 18.50 -8.21 -4.48
C SER A 722 19.18 -9.18 -5.44
N ASN A 723 20.41 -9.55 -5.10
CA ASN A 723 21.16 -10.64 -5.75
C ASN A 723 21.22 -10.50 -7.28
N SER A 724 21.41 -9.27 -7.77
CA SER A 724 21.44 -8.96 -9.19
C SER A 724 22.64 -9.60 -9.88
N VAL A 725 22.40 -10.20 -11.05
CA VAL A 725 23.43 -10.90 -11.84
C VAL A 725 23.58 -10.25 -13.21
N LYS A 726 24.80 -10.30 -13.74
CA LYS A 726 25.18 -9.68 -15.01
C LYS A 726 25.75 -10.71 -15.99
N PHE A 727 25.29 -10.67 -17.23
CA PHE A 727 25.74 -11.55 -18.33
C PHE A 727 26.21 -10.72 -19.52
N SER A 728 27.24 -11.16 -20.24
CA SER A 728 27.67 -10.48 -21.47
C SER A 728 26.63 -10.59 -22.57
N ALA A 729 26.40 -9.50 -23.30
CA ALA A 729 25.47 -9.46 -24.44
C ALA A 729 26.19 -9.02 -25.72
N ASN A 730 25.67 -9.46 -26.88
CA ASN A 730 26.21 -9.06 -28.18
C ASN A 730 25.94 -7.55 -28.43
N LYS A 731 26.88 -6.89 -29.11
CA LYS A 731 26.84 -5.46 -29.47
C LYS A 731 26.29 -5.22 -30.88
N ASP A 732 26.37 -6.20 -31.76
CA ASP A 732 26.13 -6.01 -33.21
C ASP A 732 24.72 -5.53 -33.53
N ASP A 733 23.71 -6.02 -32.81
CA ASP A 733 22.32 -5.66 -33.05
C ASP A 733 21.95 -4.27 -32.50
N ILE A 734 22.72 -3.73 -31.55
CA ILE A 734 22.51 -2.37 -31.02
C ILE A 734 22.82 -1.35 -32.11
N LEU A 735 23.93 -1.52 -32.82
CA LEU A 735 24.37 -0.61 -33.90
C LEU A 735 23.45 -0.65 -35.12
N LYS A 736 22.64 -1.70 -35.28
CA LYS A 736 21.60 -1.77 -36.32
C LYS A 736 20.36 -0.98 -35.95
N GLN A 737 20.09 -0.80 -34.66
CA GLN A 737 18.88 -0.18 -34.15
C GLN A 737 19.06 1.30 -33.80
N TYR A 738 20.25 1.70 -33.35
CA TYR A 738 20.55 3.06 -32.91
C TYR A 738 21.73 3.62 -33.69
N GLU A 739 21.54 4.80 -34.30
CA GLU A 739 22.58 5.49 -35.06
C GLU A 739 23.47 6.36 -34.15
N PHE A 740 22.84 7.08 -33.21
CA PHE A 740 23.52 7.94 -32.25
C PHE A 740 23.08 7.63 -30.81
N PHE A 741 24.03 7.59 -29.90
CA PHE A 741 23.79 7.38 -28.47
C PHE A 741 23.66 8.70 -27.70
N PRO A 742 22.98 8.69 -26.54
CA PRO A 742 22.88 9.85 -25.68
C PRO A 742 24.25 10.39 -25.28
N LYS A 743 24.40 11.71 -25.33
CA LYS A 743 25.69 12.37 -25.06
C LYS A 743 25.52 13.74 -24.43
N LEU A 744 26.46 14.06 -23.54
CA LEU A 744 26.58 15.36 -22.89
C LEU A 744 27.69 16.20 -23.55
N PHE A 745 27.39 17.46 -23.85
CA PHE A 745 28.29 18.43 -24.48
C PHE A 745 28.43 19.69 -23.63
N VAL A 746 29.60 20.35 -23.71
CA VAL A 746 29.82 21.67 -23.09
C VAL A 746 29.52 22.75 -24.14
N GLN A 747 28.58 23.64 -23.87
CA GLN A 747 28.21 24.71 -24.81
C GLN A 747 29.26 25.82 -24.91
N ASN A 748 29.99 26.11 -23.83
CA ASN A 748 31.01 27.16 -23.79
C ASN A 748 32.25 26.68 -23.01
N PRO A 749 33.33 26.23 -23.67
CA PRO A 749 34.52 25.73 -22.97
C PRO A 749 35.36 26.81 -22.26
N TYR A 750 35.04 28.10 -22.44
CA TYR A 750 35.77 29.22 -21.84
C TYR A 750 34.92 29.98 -20.82
N SER A 751 34.99 29.59 -19.54
CA SER A 751 34.73 30.51 -18.43
C SER A 751 35.85 30.40 -17.39
N ASN A 752 36.97 31.07 -17.66
CA ASN A 752 38.00 31.27 -16.65
C ASN A 752 37.46 32.27 -15.61
N SER A 753 37.17 31.78 -14.42
CA SER A 753 37.17 32.60 -13.21
C SER A 753 38.41 32.20 -12.42
N GLU A 754 39.52 32.89 -12.66
CA GLU A 754 40.65 32.86 -11.74
C GLU A 754 40.18 33.48 -10.42
N LYS A 755 39.85 32.60 -9.45
CA LYS A 755 39.24 32.85 -8.12
C LYS A 755 37.73 33.16 -8.15
N GLY A 756 36.92 32.09 -8.22
CA GLY A 756 35.47 32.12 -8.04
C GLY A 756 34.81 30.76 -8.31
N SER A 757 33.49 30.71 -8.21
CA SER A 757 32.71 29.55 -8.68
C SER A 757 32.83 29.42 -10.19
N ARG A 758 32.97 28.19 -10.69
CA ARG A 758 33.00 27.88 -12.13
C ARG A 758 31.65 27.33 -12.55
N ARG A 759 31.10 27.81 -13.67
CA ARG A 759 29.82 27.35 -14.20
C ARG A 759 30.03 26.62 -15.51
N VAL A 760 29.65 25.35 -15.55
CA VAL A 760 29.68 24.52 -16.74
C VAL A 760 28.29 24.50 -17.37
N HIS A 761 28.17 25.04 -18.58
CA HIS A 761 26.94 24.98 -19.36
C HIS A 761 26.92 23.72 -20.20
N LEU A 762 25.91 22.88 -19.98
CA LEU A 762 25.80 21.54 -20.53
C LEU A 762 24.58 21.43 -21.42
N GLU A 763 24.74 20.67 -22.49
CA GLU A 763 23.69 20.29 -23.40
C GLU A 763 23.66 18.77 -23.53
N LEU A 764 22.52 18.16 -23.19
CA LEU A 764 22.29 16.73 -23.30
C LEU A 764 21.46 16.45 -24.56
N HIS A 765 22.04 15.62 -25.43
CA HIS A 765 21.42 15.08 -26.63
C HIS A 765 21.00 13.65 -26.33
N LEU A 766 19.76 13.30 -26.64
CA LEU A 766 19.21 11.96 -26.36
C LEU A 766 19.44 10.96 -27.50
N GLY A 767 20.08 11.39 -28.59
CA GLY A 767 20.46 10.53 -29.71
C GLY A 767 19.24 10.01 -30.49
N SER A 768 19.34 8.78 -30.98
CA SER A 768 18.30 8.11 -31.78
C SER A 768 17.27 7.33 -30.93
N LEU A 769 17.19 7.61 -29.63
CA LEU A 769 16.25 6.91 -28.75
C LEU A 769 14.83 7.46 -28.95
N GLU A 770 13.84 6.56 -28.90
CA GLU A 770 12.44 6.86 -29.28
C GLU A 770 11.48 6.79 -28.08
N GLU A 771 11.56 5.76 -27.24
CA GLU A 771 10.60 5.48 -26.16
C GLU A 771 11.25 5.73 -24.78
N ILE A 772 11.84 6.91 -24.63
CA ILE A 772 12.58 7.29 -23.42
C ILE A 772 11.62 7.49 -22.26
N TRP A 773 11.78 6.69 -21.21
CA TRP A 773 10.98 6.84 -19.99
C TRP A 773 11.59 7.88 -19.05
N VAL A 774 12.91 7.81 -18.83
CA VAL A 774 13.61 8.74 -17.93
C VAL A 774 15.09 8.84 -18.26
N THR A 775 15.67 10.01 -18.01
CA THR A 775 17.11 10.22 -17.97
C THR A 775 17.55 10.52 -16.54
N VAL A 776 18.64 9.93 -16.07
CA VAL A 776 19.19 10.15 -14.73
C VAL A 776 20.61 10.69 -14.84
N LEU A 777 20.85 11.80 -14.13
CA LEU A 777 22.16 12.41 -13.93
C LEU A 777 22.61 12.13 -12.51
N ASN A 778 23.75 11.45 -12.35
CA ASN A 778 24.41 11.27 -11.07
C ASN A 778 25.69 12.12 -11.03
N ILE A 779 25.67 13.18 -10.23
CA ILE A 779 26.67 14.25 -10.25
C ILE A 779 27.55 14.16 -9.00
N THR A 780 28.85 13.95 -9.19
CA THR A 780 29.85 13.88 -8.12
C THR A 780 30.83 15.05 -8.23
N GLY A 781 31.27 15.58 -7.10
CA GLY A 781 32.30 16.61 -7.01
C GLY A 781 31.82 17.86 -6.26
N PRO A 782 32.52 19.00 -6.39
CA PRO A 782 32.28 20.22 -5.61
C PRO A 782 31.07 21.04 -6.10
N LEU A 783 29.93 20.39 -6.40
CA LEU A 783 28.71 21.05 -6.87
C LEU A 783 28.14 21.95 -5.77
N SER A 784 28.00 23.23 -6.07
CA SER A 784 27.47 24.25 -5.16
C SER A 784 26.15 24.85 -5.62
N ASN A 785 25.81 24.76 -6.90
CA ASN A 785 24.54 25.24 -7.45
C ASN A 785 24.25 24.61 -8.83
N TRP A 786 23.03 24.74 -9.33
CA TRP A 786 22.61 24.25 -10.64
C TRP A 786 21.34 24.95 -11.16
N SER A 787 20.91 24.66 -12.38
CA SER A 787 19.72 25.26 -12.99
C SER A 787 18.38 24.57 -12.67
N PHE A 788 18.36 23.56 -11.81
CA PHE A 788 17.16 22.79 -11.47
C PHE A 788 16.59 23.19 -10.11
N ALA A 789 15.32 22.86 -9.87
CA ALA A 789 14.62 22.99 -8.60
C ALA A 789 14.80 24.38 -7.96
N ASP A 790 14.53 25.45 -8.73
CA ASP A 790 14.70 26.84 -8.30
C ASP A 790 16.12 27.15 -7.77
N ASN A 791 17.14 26.52 -8.37
CA ASN A 791 18.55 26.61 -7.99
C ASN A 791 18.83 26.06 -6.57
N VAL A 792 18.03 25.09 -6.11
CA VAL A 792 18.20 24.42 -4.82
C VAL A 792 18.69 23.00 -5.07
N LEU A 793 19.83 22.65 -4.48
CA LEU A 793 20.35 21.28 -4.51
C LEU A 793 19.55 20.36 -3.58
N PRO A 794 19.29 19.10 -3.95
CA PRO A 794 18.75 18.10 -3.05
C PRO A 794 19.82 17.69 -2.03
N GLY A 795 19.44 16.91 -1.03
CA GLY A 795 20.41 16.20 -0.20
C GLY A 795 21.31 15.28 -1.04
N THR A 796 22.50 14.99 -0.54
CA THR A 796 23.43 14.08 -1.22
C THR A 796 23.11 12.62 -0.94
N GLU A 797 23.41 11.75 -1.91
CA GLU A 797 23.22 10.31 -1.83
C GLU A 797 24.54 9.57 -2.02
N THR A 798 24.72 8.50 -1.26
CA THR A 798 25.86 7.57 -1.41
C THR A 798 25.36 6.33 -2.15
N TYR A 799 25.33 6.40 -3.48
CA TYR A 799 24.75 5.32 -4.28
C TYR A 799 25.75 4.17 -4.53
N GLY A 800 25.38 2.95 -4.12
CA GLY A 800 26.17 1.74 -4.37
C GLY A 800 27.59 1.78 -3.80
N GLY A 801 27.81 2.45 -2.67
CA GLY A 801 29.14 2.61 -2.06
C GLY A 801 30.08 3.56 -2.80
N GLY A 802 29.56 4.29 -3.81
CA GLY A 802 30.28 5.36 -4.50
C GLY A 802 30.43 6.63 -3.64
N PRO A 803 31.07 7.68 -4.19
CA PRO A 803 31.17 8.97 -3.51
C PRO A 803 29.78 9.61 -3.31
N GLN A 804 29.71 10.58 -2.40
CA GLN A 804 28.51 11.41 -2.26
C GLN A 804 28.21 12.14 -3.56
N SER A 805 26.93 12.15 -3.94
CA SER A 805 26.49 12.62 -5.24
C SER A 805 25.10 13.25 -5.18
N TYR A 806 24.77 14.06 -6.19
CA TYR A 806 23.45 14.64 -6.39
C TYR A 806 22.78 13.92 -7.56
N ILE A 807 21.58 13.40 -7.34
CA ILE A 807 20.83 12.65 -8.35
C ILE A 807 19.68 13.50 -8.88
N CYS A 808 19.65 13.69 -10.19
CA CYS A 808 18.60 14.40 -10.89
C CYS A 808 17.97 13.49 -11.95
N ARG A 809 16.64 13.34 -11.93
CA ARG A 809 15.88 12.64 -12.97
C ARG A 809 15.23 13.66 -13.89
N LEU A 810 15.40 13.47 -15.19
CA LEU A 810 14.86 14.28 -16.26
C LEU A 810 13.81 13.47 -17.04
N SER A 811 12.64 14.05 -17.25
CA SER A 811 11.58 13.46 -18.08
C SER A 811 10.98 14.45 -19.07
N GLY A 812 10.59 13.95 -20.23
CA GLY A 812 9.96 14.72 -21.29
C GLY A 812 10.38 14.26 -22.68
N PRO A 813 9.80 14.88 -23.73
CA PRO A 813 10.01 14.47 -25.12
C PRO A 813 11.49 14.48 -25.55
N SER A 814 11.84 13.60 -26.49
CA SER A 814 13.19 13.47 -27.04
C SER A 814 13.50 14.43 -28.20
N ASP A 815 12.51 15.19 -28.67
CA ASP A 815 12.56 16.07 -29.84
C ASP A 815 13.45 17.31 -29.69
N SER A 816 13.92 17.59 -28.48
CA SER A 816 14.69 18.78 -28.13
C SER A 816 15.84 18.43 -27.20
N ASN A 817 16.91 19.21 -27.22
CA ASN A 817 18.03 19.00 -26.31
C ASN A 817 17.72 19.57 -24.93
N TRP A 818 18.31 18.98 -23.89
CA TRP A 818 18.25 19.53 -22.54
C TRP A 818 19.42 20.48 -22.34
N THR A 819 19.15 21.73 -22.00
CA THR A 819 20.18 22.72 -21.67
C THR A 819 20.12 23.07 -20.19
N PHE A 820 21.22 22.91 -19.48
CA PHE A 820 21.30 23.20 -18.04
C PHE A 820 22.71 23.66 -17.66
N TRP A 821 22.89 24.12 -16.43
CA TRP A 821 24.22 24.49 -15.93
C TRP A 821 24.47 23.90 -14.55
N LEU A 822 25.74 23.58 -14.30
CA LEU A 822 26.27 23.11 -13.02
C LEU A 822 27.31 24.12 -12.54
N GLU A 823 27.22 24.55 -11.30
CA GLU A 823 28.18 25.46 -10.67
C GLU A 823 28.98 24.73 -9.61
N ALA A 824 30.31 24.77 -9.73
CA ALA A 824 31.24 24.23 -8.76
C ALA A 824 31.93 25.36 -7.99
N ASN A 825 32.14 25.15 -6.68
CA ASN A 825 32.82 26.12 -5.81
C ASN A 825 34.35 25.99 -5.78
N SER A 826 34.91 25.01 -6.50
CA SER A 826 36.35 24.76 -6.60
C SER A 826 36.77 24.36 -8.01
N SER A 827 38.09 24.28 -8.23
CA SER A 827 38.68 23.79 -9.48
C SER A 827 38.71 22.26 -9.59
N GLU A 828 38.24 21.53 -8.57
CA GLU A 828 38.13 20.07 -8.65
C GLU A 828 37.11 19.65 -9.70
N ALA A 829 37.34 18.48 -10.31
CA ALA A 829 36.55 18.01 -11.42
C ALA A 829 35.11 17.67 -11.01
N LEU A 830 34.14 18.02 -11.87
CA LEU A 830 32.77 17.57 -11.77
C LEU A 830 32.61 16.33 -12.64
N ARG A 831 32.19 15.22 -12.04
CA ARG A 831 31.85 14.00 -12.76
C ARG A 831 30.33 13.91 -12.92
N VAL A 832 29.87 13.65 -14.13
CA VAL A 832 28.46 13.38 -14.43
C VAL A 832 28.36 11.99 -15.04
N ASP A 833 27.76 11.06 -14.30
CA ASP A 833 27.34 9.77 -14.84
C ASP A 833 25.91 9.93 -15.39
N LEU A 834 25.74 9.67 -16.68
CA LEU A 834 24.49 9.79 -17.42
C LEU A 834 23.93 8.38 -17.65
N ALA A 835 22.65 8.17 -17.31
CA ALA A 835 21.90 6.98 -17.68
C ALA A 835 20.59 7.37 -18.36
N VAL A 836 20.28 6.81 -19.52
CA VAL A 836 19.02 7.03 -20.24
C VAL A 836 18.31 5.70 -20.41
N LEU A 837 17.08 5.61 -19.90
CA LEU A 837 16.24 4.42 -19.99
C LEU A 837 15.35 4.52 -21.23
N ASP A 838 15.58 3.63 -22.19
CA ASP A 838 14.75 3.42 -23.37
C ASP A 838 13.93 2.14 -23.19
N GLN A 839 12.63 2.23 -23.40
CA GLN A 839 11.73 1.08 -23.20
C GLN A 839 11.89 0.02 -24.29
N LYS A 840 12.47 0.40 -25.43
CA LYS A 840 12.70 -0.50 -26.55
C LYS A 840 13.83 -1.49 -26.23
N LEU A 841 13.52 -2.78 -26.39
CA LEU A 841 14.50 -3.86 -26.32
C LEU A 841 14.98 -4.24 -27.72
N VAL A 842 16.29 -4.48 -27.85
CA VAL A 842 16.86 -5.05 -29.08
C VAL A 842 16.39 -6.49 -29.30
N GLY A 843 16.44 -6.97 -30.55
CA GLY A 843 15.91 -8.28 -30.93
C GLY A 843 16.31 -9.46 -30.02
N PRO A 844 17.61 -9.67 -29.73
CA PRO A 844 18.05 -10.72 -28.80
C PRO A 844 17.53 -10.54 -27.37
N ALA A 845 17.53 -9.31 -26.84
CA ALA A 845 17.02 -9.02 -25.50
C ALA A 845 15.51 -9.30 -25.42
N LYS A 846 14.75 -8.90 -26.45
CA LYS A 846 13.31 -9.21 -26.57
C LYS A 846 13.06 -10.71 -26.62
N ARG A 847 13.90 -11.47 -27.34
CA ARG A 847 13.81 -12.94 -27.38
C ARG A 847 14.02 -13.53 -26.00
N LEU A 848 15.07 -13.10 -25.28
CA LEU A 848 15.34 -13.55 -23.93
C LEU A 848 14.18 -13.25 -22.97
N LYS A 849 13.61 -12.03 -23.02
CA LYS A 849 12.42 -11.66 -22.24
C LYS A 849 11.26 -12.63 -22.47
N ASN A 850 11.07 -13.10 -23.71
CA ASN A 850 9.97 -13.99 -24.07
C ASN A 850 10.23 -15.47 -23.73
N LEU A 851 11.42 -15.85 -23.24
CA LEU A 851 11.70 -17.22 -22.78
C LEU A 851 11.30 -17.45 -21.32
N PHE A 852 10.95 -16.39 -20.57
CA PHE A 852 10.48 -16.54 -19.20
C PHE A 852 9.11 -17.21 -19.18
N PRO A 853 8.87 -18.13 -18.22
CA PRO A 853 7.59 -18.84 -18.12
C PRO A 853 6.48 -17.91 -17.60
N ASP A 854 5.23 -18.23 -17.92
CA ASP A 854 4.05 -17.37 -17.61
C ASP A 854 3.85 -17.07 -16.11
N TRP A 855 4.41 -17.86 -15.20
CA TRP A 855 4.37 -17.54 -13.76
C TRP A 855 5.38 -16.45 -13.35
N VAL A 856 6.14 -15.92 -14.30
CA VAL A 856 7.11 -14.82 -14.13
C VAL A 856 6.63 -13.61 -14.92
N ASP A 857 6.59 -12.46 -14.26
CA ASP A 857 6.46 -11.16 -14.91
C ASP A 857 7.85 -10.53 -15.08
N VAL A 858 8.10 -9.95 -16.26
CA VAL A 858 9.39 -9.35 -16.61
C VAL A 858 9.21 -7.90 -17.05
N THR A 859 9.61 -6.98 -16.18
CA THR A 859 9.80 -5.57 -16.53
C THR A 859 11.14 -5.45 -17.26
N GLY A 860 11.09 -5.20 -18.57
CA GLY A 860 12.27 -5.23 -19.45
C GLY A 860 12.51 -3.91 -20.17
N TYR A 861 13.73 -3.38 -20.14
CA TYR A 861 14.11 -2.13 -20.80
C TYR A 861 15.63 -2.08 -21.14
N SER A 862 16.04 -1.10 -21.93
CA SER A 862 17.45 -0.84 -22.26
C SER A 862 17.96 0.42 -21.54
N SER A 863 19.19 0.39 -21.02
CA SER A 863 19.82 1.52 -20.32
C SER A 863 21.12 1.92 -21.00
N PHE A 864 21.18 3.14 -21.54
CA PHE A 864 22.38 3.72 -22.13
C PHE A 864 23.15 4.52 -21.09
N MET A 865 24.40 4.13 -20.81
CA MET A 865 25.20 4.68 -19.74
C MET A 865 26.53 5.25 -20.23
N SER A 866 26.88 6.45 -19.78
CA SER A 866 28.16 7.09 -20.08
C SER A 866 28.63 7.99 -18.92
N SER A 867 29.91 8.30 -18.88
CA SER A 867 30.52 9.13 -17.82
C SER A 867 31.31 10.28 -18.42
N TYR A 868 31.15 11.47 -17.85
CA TYR A 868 31.81 12.70 -18.29
C TYR A 868 32.52 13.38 -17.12
N ILE A 869 33.64 14.04 -17.42
CA ILE A 869 34.43 14.79 -16.43
C ILE A 869 34.62 16.21 -16.99
N PHE A 870 34.30 17.21 -16.17
CA PHE A 870 34.33 18.64 -16.51
C PHE A 870 35.14 19.46 -15.51
#